data_AF-A0A9W3DFR6-F1
#
_entry.id   AF-A0A9W3DFR6-F1
#
_cell.length_a   1.000
_cell.length_b   1.000
_cell.length_c   1.000
_cell.angle_alpha   90.00
_cell.angle_beta   90.00
_cell.angle_gamma   90.00
#
_symmetry.space_group_name_H-M   'P 1'
#
loop_
_entity.id
_entity.type
_entity.pdbx_description
1 polymer ?
#
loop_
_entity_poly.entity_id
_entity_poly.type
_entity_poly.pdbx_seq_one_letter_code
_entity_poly.pdbx_strand_id
1 'polypeptide(L)'
;MNFINVDLQEAKESRHRFDKAAHSYDQSREKFVSLKKNTRGDIVAELEEDLENSKSTFEKSRFNLVNSLMTIEAKKKYEFLESISAIMDAHLRYFKLGYDLLGQLEPYIHQILTYAQQSKEQSKIEQDRLARRIQEFRTQSELDSQQLAASAEISSVNGNRVVGTFPYKNTDTSLTADKEVIKQGYLLKRSSSLRTDWKRKFFVLDSHGSMYYYRNNGNKSMGSQHNYSGSSDHTGVFGRFRARHNRSASLTEGSLGYKTIDLRTCLIKLDAEDMDLRLCFRIISPQKTYTLQAENGADRMDWVNKITAAIGTLLNSHFLQQSPVQYLDKDYAGSAPAKGVVSLDQSQHNEDVSTILRGIPGNNVCAECNAPNPDWASLNLGVLLCIQCSGVHRNLGVHISKVRSLTLDVKVWEPTILDLFRNLGNLYCNSLWEGLLHLDDDSENESTLPRASVSKPCPDDSFTVKEKYILAKYLEKALVIKDESKANPSAACRIWEAVQSRNIREIYRLIVTSGDVNIINTKFDDIITDIDAYHHHADASGEAVKKRHDPTACQRIKDSNEPGNCLQGCSLLHVACHIGDSVLLELLLQFGADPNMRDYHGRTPLHHCISSGNHKFAKILLRRGARPSIEDDGGLSVLERAMEMGAITDEELFLLLAECA
;
A
#
# COMPACT_ATOMS: atom_id res chain seq x y z
N MET A 1 -28.12 -6.24 -43.62
CA MET A 1 -29.43 -6.29 -42.92
C MET A 1 -30.57 -5.62 -43.70
N ASN A 2 -30.31 -4.65 -44.61
CA ASN A 2 -31.38 -3.96 -45.35
C ASN A 2 -32.17 -4.85 -46.33
N PHE A 3 -31.53 -5.84 -46.96
CA PHE A 3 -32.18 -6.75 -47.90
C PHE A 3 -33.36 -7.54 -47.30
N ILE A 4 -33.17 -8.09 -46.09
CA ILE A 4 -34.18 -8.92 -45.42
C ILE A 4 -35.32 -8.08 -44.86
N ASN A 5 -35.01 -6.90 -44.32
CA ASN A 5 -35.97 -6.10 -43.58
C ASN A 5 -36.76 -5.11 -44.45
N VAL A 6 -36.16 -4.65 -45.56
CA VAL A 6 -36.76 -3.61 -46.41
C VAL A 6 -37.18 -4.20 -47.75
N ASP A 7 -36.23 -4.71 -48.54
CA ASP A 7 -36.51 -5.15 -49.92
C ASP A 7 -37.43 -6.38 -49.97
N LEU A 8 -37.16 -7.38 -49.12
CA LEU A 8 -38.00 -8.58 -49.05
C LEU A 8 -39.40 -8.28 -48.49
N GLN A 9 -39.50 -7.31 -47.58
CA GLN A 9 -40.78 -6.92 -46.98
C GLN A 9 -41.66 -6.17 -47.99
N GLU A 10 -41.07 -5.26 -48.78
CA GLU A 10 -41.78 -4.55 -49.84
C GLU A 10 -42.38 -5.51 -50.88
N ALA A 11 -41.63 -6.54 -51.29
CA ALA A 11 -42.17 -7.54 -52.22
C ALA A 11 -43.27 -8.41 -51.60
N LYS A 12 -43.19 -8.75 -50.31
CA LYS A 12 -44.27 -9.45 -49.60
C LYS A 12 -45.54 -8.61 -49.55
N GLU A 13 -45.42 -7.32 -49.29
CA GLU A 13 -46.56 -6.40 -49.29
C GLU A 13 -47.15 -6.21 -50.68
N SER A 14 -46.31 -6.04 -51.71
CA SER A 14 -46.76 -5.99 -53.10
C SER A 14 -47.48 -7.28 -53.52
N ARG A 15 -47.03 -8.45 -53.02
CA ARG A 15 -47.72 -9.72 -53.24
C ARG A 15 -49.10 -9.75 -52.58
N HIS A 16 -49.18 -9.32 -51.32
CA HIS A 16 -50.45 -9.25 -50.61
C HIS A 16 -51.45 -8.30 -51.29
N ARG A 17 -50.99 -7.13 -51.75
CA ARG A 17 -51.81 -6.17 -52.52
C ARG A 17 -52.33 -6.78 -53.83
N PHE A 18 -51.49 -7.53 -54.53
CA PHE A 18 -51.88 -8.26 -55.75
C PHE A 18 -52.94 -9.33 -55.46
N ASP A 19 -52.73 -10.18 -54.47
CA ASP A 19 -53.67 -11.26 -54.13
C ASP A 19 -55.05 -10.68 -53.73
N LYS A 20 -55.06 -9.55 -52.99
CA LYS A 20 -56.30 -8.81 -52.66
C LYS A 20 -56.99 -8.23 -53.89
N ALA A 21 -56.24 -7.59 -54.79
CA ALA A 21 -56.78 -7.00 -56.01
C ALA A 21 -57.31 -8.06 -56.98
N ALA A 22 -56.64 -9.21 -57.08
CA ALA A 22 -57.08 -10.36 -57.86
C ALA A 22 -58.43 -10.89 -57.34
N HIS A 23 -58.55 -11.09 -56.03
CA HIS A 23 -59.80 -11.54 -55.43
C HIS A 23 -60.96 -10.55 -55.65
N SER A 24 -60.69 -9.24 -55.50
CA SER A 24 -61.69 -8.19 -55.75
C SER A 24 -62.14 -8.13 -57.21
N TYR A 25 -61.22 -8.34 -58.15
CA TYR A 25 -61.54 -8.39 -59.57
C TYR A 25 -62.35 -9.64 -59.93
N ASP A 26 -61.98 -10.81 -59.41
CA ASP A 26 -62.73 -12.05 -59.60
C ASP A 26 -64.17 -11.92 -59.08
N GLN A 27 -64.36 -11.33 -57.90
CA GLN A 27 -65.68 -11.10 -57.31
C GLN A 27 -66.53 -10.14 -58.16
N SER A 28 -65.95 -9.03 -58.64
CA SER A 28 -66.66 -8.06 -59.47
C SER A 28 -67.04 -8.65 -60.82
N ARG A 29 -66.13 -9.46 -61.40
CA ARG A 29 -66.37 -10.20 -62.64
C ARG A 29 -67.49 -11.22 -62.51
N GLU A 30 -67.51 -12.00 -61.43
CA GLU A 30 -68.57 -12.99 -61.18
C GLU A 30 -69.94 -12.32 -61.03
N LYS A 31 -70.02 -11.22 -60.26
CA LYS A 31 -71.24 -10.41 -60.13
C LYS A 31 -71.73 -9.91 -61.49
N PHE A 32 -70.84 -9.35 -62.30
CA PHE A 32 -71.19 -8.82 -63.63
C PHE A 32 -71.65 -9.93 -64.60
N VAL A 33 -70.96 -11.08 -64.64
CA VAL A 33 -71.31 -12.20 -65.51
C VAL A 33 -72.63 -12.86 -65.09
N SER A 34 -73.00 -12.80 -63.80
CA SER A 34 -74.25 -13.37 -63.29
C SER A 34 -75.52 -12.56 -63.65
N LEU A 35 -75.37 -11.41 -64.30
CA LEU A 35 -76.48 -10.53 -64.66
C LEU A 35 -77.42 -11.18 -65.68
N LYS A 36 -78.73 -11.06 -65.43
CA LYS A 36 -79.77 -11.53 -66.36
C LYS A 36 -80.03 -10.46 -67.42
N LYS A 37 -80.45 -10.88 -68.62
CA LYS A 37 -80.73 -9.97 -69.77
C LYS A 37 -81.82 -8.91 -69.51
N ASN A 38 -82.65 -9.08 -68.49
CA ASN A 38 -83.71 -8.15 -68.10
C ASN A 38 -83.34 -7.26 -66.91
N THR A 39 -82.06 -7.22 -66.51
CA THR A 39 -81.59 -6.37 -65.42
C THR A 39 -81.69 -4.90 -65.79
N ARG A 40 -82.03 -4.07 -64.80
CA ARG A 40 -82.16 -2.61 -64.91
C ARG A 40 -80.82 -1.97 -65.33
N GLY A 41 -80.86 -1.10 -66.33
CA GLY A 41 -79.65 -0.55 -66.98
C GLY A 41 -78.75 0.27 -66.06
N ASP A 42 -79.31 0.90 -65.04
CA ASP A 42 -78.56 1.62 -63.99
C ASP A 42 -77.71 0.68 -63.13
N ILE A 43 -78.23 -0.50 -62.79
CA ILE A 43 -77.51 -1.53 -62.02
C ILE A 43 -76.40 -2.15 -62.89
N VAL A 44 -76.64 -2.31 -64.20
CA VAL A 44 -75.64 -2.79 -65.14
C VAL A 44 -74.47 -1.81 -65.24
N ALA A 45 -74.75 -0.51 -65.36
CA ALA A 45 -73.72 0.53 -65.45
C ALA A 45 -72.86 0.61 -64.17
N GLU A 46 -73.46 0.50 -62.99
CA GLU A 46 -72.74 0.49 -61.71
C GLU A 46 -71.79 -0.72 -61.61
N LEU A 47 -72.26 -1.92 -61.95
CA LEU A 47 -71.44 -3.13 -61.92
C LEU A 47 -70.37 -3.16 -63.03
N GLU A 48 -70.62 -2.50 -64.16
CA GLU A 48 -69.62 -2.31 -65.23
C GLU A 48 -68.49 -1.37 -64.78
N GLU A 49 -68.83 -0.28 -64.09
CA GLU A 49 -67.85 0.64 -63.50
C GLU A 49 -67.02 -0.05 -62.41
N ASP A 50 -67.64 -0.81 -61.51
CA ASP A 50 -66.95 -1.62 -60.50
C ASP A 50 -66.00 -2.66 -61.13
N LEU A 51 -66.41 -3.28 -62.24
CA LEU A 51 -65.58 -4.23 -62.97
C LEU A 51 -64.35 -3.56 -63.58
N GLU A 52 -64.50 -2.40 -64.22
CA GLU A 52 -63.36 -1.69 -64.84
C GLU A 52 -62.40 -1.14 -63.78
N ASN A 53 -62.93 -0.62 -62.66
CA ASN A 53 -62.13 -0.13 -61.54
C ASN A 53 -61.33 -1.26 -60.85
N SER A 54 -61.97 -2.41 -60.61
CA SER A 54 -61.30 -3.58 -60.01
C SER A 54 -60.26 -4.19 -60.95
N LYS A 55 -60.53 -4.22 -62.26
CA LYS A 55 -59.58 -4.65 -63.31
C LYS A 55 -58.36 -3.75 -63.39
N SER A 56 -58.54 -2.43 -63.40
CA SER A 56 -57.46 -1.45 -63.39
C SER A 56 -56.57 -1.60 -62.14
N THR A 57 -57.18 -1.82 -60.98
CA THR A 57 -56.47 -2.06 -59.71
C THR A 57 -55.68 -3.36 -59.74
N PHE A 58 -56.25 -4.44 -60.29
CA PHE A 58 -55.57 -5.72 -60.50
C PHE A 58 -54.35 -5.56 -61.40
N GLU A 59 -54.50 -4.94 -62.56
CA GLU A 59 -53.43 -4.71 -63.53
C GLU A 59 -52.28 -3.88 -62.92
N LYS A 60 -52.60 -2.78 -62.22
CA LYS A 60 -51.61 -1.96 -61.53
C LYS A 60 -50.85 -2.75 -60.45
N SER A 61 -51.57 -3.53 -59.65
CA SER A 61 -50.95 -4.37 -58.61
C SER A 61 -50.06 -5.47 -59.19
N ARG A 62 -50.41 -6.01 -60.36
CA ARG A 62 -49.62 -7.02 -61.08
C ARG A 62 -48.28 -6.46 -61.54
N PHE A 63 -48.27 -5.29 -62.18
CA PHE A 63 -47.02 -4.65 -62.61
C PHE A 63 -46.13 -4.28 -61.44
N ASN A 64 -46.71 -3.79 -60.34
CA ASN A 64 -45.95 -3.47 -59.13
C ASN A 64 -45.28 -4.72 -58.54
N LEU A 65 -45.99 -5.85 -58.46
CA LEU A 65 -45.42 -7.11 -57.97
C LEU A 65 -44.29 -7.61 -58.88
N VAL A 66 -44.48 -7.61 -60.19
CA VAL A 66 -43.44 -8.03 -61.15
C VAL A 66 -42.19 -7.17 -61.01
N ASN A 67 -42.36 -5.84 -60.89
CA ASN A 67 -41.25 -4.92 -60.70
C ASN A 67 -40.49 -5.20 -59.39
N SER A 68 -41.19 -5.34 -58.26
CA SER A 68 -40.57 -5.67 -56.97
C SER A 68 -39.80 -7.00 -57.01
N LEU A 69 -40.35 -8.03 -57.68
CA LEU A 69 -39.67 -9.32 -57.83
C LEU A 69 -38.40 -9.24 -58.68
N MET A 70 -38.45 -8.50 -59.80
CA MET A 70 -37.28 -8.28 -60.65
C MET A 70 -36.17 -7.51 -59.92
N THR A 71 -36.53 -6.50 -59.13
CA THR A 71 -35.57 -5.75 -58.30
C THR A 71 -34.88 -6.67 -57.28
N ILE A 72 -35.63 -7.55 -56.60
CA ILE A 72 -35.06 -8.54 -55.68
C ILE A 72 -34.12 -9.50 -56.40
N GLU A 73 -34.52 -10.03 -57.56
CA GLU A 73 -33.67 -10.95 -58.33
C GLU A 73 -32.37 -10.29 -58.81
N ALA A 74 -32.40 -9.01 -59.16
CA ALA A 74 -31.21 -8.24 -59.49
C ALA A 74 -30.31 -8.07 -58.25
N LYS A 75 -30.86 -7.63 -57.12
CA LYS A 75 -30.13 -7.39 -55.86
C LYS A 75 -29.46 -8.64 -55.29
N LYS A 76 -30.14 -9.80 -55.36
CA LYS A 76 -29.59 -11.10 -54.93
C LYS A 76 -28.26 -11.44 -55.59
N LYS A 77 -28.01 -10.97 -56.81
CA LYS A 77 -26.80 -11.33 -57.59
C LYS A 77 -25.54 -10.66 -57.06
N TYR A 78 -25.63 -9.48 -56.45
CA TYR A 78 -24.45 -8.70 -56.05
C TYR A 78 -24.35 -8.44 -54.55
N GLU A 79 -25.45 -8.24 -53.81
CA GLU A 79 -25.37 -7.87 -52.38
C GLU A 79 -24.70 -8.94 -51.50
N PHE A 80 -24.91 -10.22 -51.84
CA PHE A 80 -24.23 -11.33 -51.16
C PHE A 80 -22.72 -11.31 -51.42
N LEU A 81 -22.33 -11.07 -52.67
CA LEU A 81 -20.92 -11.00 -53.06
C LEU A 81 -20.23 -9.78 -52.43
N GLU A 82 -20.90 -8.63 -52.38
CA GLU A 82 -20.40 -7.44 -51.68
C GLU A 82 -20.23 -7.70 -50.19
N SER A 83 -21.18 -8.37 -49.54
CA SER A 83 -21.08 -8.73 -48.13
C SER A 83 -19.90 -9.66 -47.85
N ILE A 84 -19.71 -10.70 -48.67
CA ILE A 84 -18.55 -11.60 -48.55
C ILE A 84 -17.25 -10.85 -48.79
N SER A 85 -17.19 -10.01 -49.83
CA SER A 85 -15.99 -9.24 -50.15
C SER A 85 -15.60 -8.29 -49.01
N ALA A 86 -16.58 -7.64 -48.37
CA ALA A 86 -16.34 -6.78 -47.22
C ALA A 86 -15.79 -7.56 -46.01
N ILE A 87 -16.34 -8.74 -45.72
CA ILE A 87 -15.85 -9.61 -44.64
C ILE A 87 -14.41 -10.08 -44.94
N MET A 88 -14.14 -10.48 -46.17
CA MET A 88 -12.81 -10.91 -46.59
C MET A 88 -11.77 -9.78 -46.46
N ASP A 89 -12.10 -8.56 -46.88
CA ASP A 89 -11.22 -7.39 -46.73
C ASP A 89 -10.99 -7.04 -45.25
N ALA A 90 -12.05 -7.08 -44.43
CA ALA A 90 -11.95 -6.84 -42.99
C ALA A 90 -11.04 -7.87 -42.30
N HIS A 91 -11.18 -9.16 -42.62
CA HIS A 91 -10.30 -10.21 -42.09
C HIS A 91 -8.86 -10.01 -42.54
N LEU A 92 -8.63 -9.71 -43.82
CA LEU A 92 -7.28 -9.46 -44.35
C LEU A 92 -6.60 -8.31 -43.60
N ARG A 93 -7.32 -7.19 -43.38
CA ARG A 93 -6.82 -6.05 -42.62
C ARG A 93 -6.55 -6.39 -41.15
N TYR A 94 -7.45 -7.14 -40.52
CA TYR A 94 -7.29 -7.59 -39.14
C TYR A 94 -6.02 -8.42 -38.96
N PHE A 95 -5.81 -9.43 -39.82
CA PHE A 95 -4.61 -10.27 -39.75
C PHE A 95 -3.33 -9.51 -40.09
N LYS A 96 -3.39 -8.57 -41.05
CA LYS A 96 -2.24 -7.72 -41.38
C LYS A 96 -1.83 -6.83 -40.21
N LEU A 97 -2.80 -6.18 -39.56
CA LEU A 97 -2.53 -5.37 -38.36
C LEU A 97 -1.97 -6.23 -37.22
N GLY A 98 -2.52 -7.44 -37.02
CA GLY A 98 -2.01 -8.38 -36.03
C GLY A 98 -0.56 -8.80 -36.32
N TYR A 99 -0.22 -9.08 -37.58
CA TYR A 99 1.15 -9.40 -37.99
C TYR A 99 2.12 -8.24 -37.74
N ASP A 100 1.75 -7.01 -38.11
CA ASP A 100 2.60 -5.83 -37.92
C ASP A 100 2.85 -5.54 -36.42
N LEU A 101 1.82 -5.69 -35.58
CA LEU A 101 1.94 -5.54 -34.13
C LEU A 101 2.81 -6.63 -33.49
N LEU A 102 2.63 -7.89 -33.89
CA LEU A 102 3.44 -8.99 -33.38
C LEU A 102 4.90 -8.91 -33.88
N GLY A 103 5.13 -8.38 -35.08
CA GLY A 103 6.47 -8.12 -35.61
C GLY A 103 7.26 -7.13 -34.73
N GLN A 104 6.60 -6.15 -34.10
CA GLN A 104 7.27 -5.24 -33.15
C GLN A 104 7.78 -5.94 -31.89
N LEU A 105 7.29 -7.15 -31.56
CA LEU A 105 7.75 -7.94 -30.42
C LEU A 105 9.03 -8.73 -30.71
N GLU A 106 9.38 -8.93 -31.98
CA GLU A 106 10.56 -9.70 -32.40
C GLU A 106 11.88 -9.27 -31.74
N PRO A 107 12.26 -7.97 -31.66
CA PRO A 107 13.50 -7.57 -30.99
C PRO A 107 13.50 -7.89 -29.49
N TYR A 108 12.35 -7.80 -28.82
CA TYR A 108 12.23 -8.13 -27.40
C TYR A 108 12.38 -9.63 -27.14
N ILE A 109 11.82 -10.46 -28.01
CA ILE A 109 12.00 -11.92 -27.94
C ILE A 109 13.48 -12.29 -28.06
N HIS A 110 14.20 -11.70 -29.03
CA HIS A 110 15.64 -11.91 -29.19
C HIS A 110 16.44 -11.43 -27.98
N GLN A 111 16.07 -10.29 -27.38
CA GLN A 111 16.72 -9.75 -26.20
C GLN A 111 16.54 -10.68 -24.98
N ILE A 112 15.33 -11.19 -24.76
CA ILE A 112 15.03 -12.14 -23.68
C ILE A 112 15.79 -13.44 -23.89
N LEU A 113 15.82 -13.97 -25.12
CA LEU A 113 16.57 -15.19 -25.43
C LEU A 113 18.07 -15.02 -25.18
N THR A 114 18.64 -13.89 -25.61
CA THR A 114 20.05 -13.56 -25.38
C THR A 114 20.36 -13.47 -23.89
N TYR A 115 19.51 -12.80 -23.11
CA TYR A 115 19.68 -12.70 -21.65
C TYR A 115 19.59 -14.07 -20.97
N ALA A 116 18.64 -14.91 -21.38
CA ALA A 116 18.50 -16.27 -20.84
C ALA A 116 19.75 -17.12 -21.13
N GLN A 117 20.31 -17.01 -22.34
CA GLN A 117 21.55 -17.69 -22.73
C GLN A 117 22.73 -17.22 -21.87
N GLN A 118 22.89 -15.90 -21.70
CA GLN A 118 23.95 -15.32 -20.88
C GLN A 118 23.83 -15.73 -19.41
N SER A 119 22.62 -15.72 -18.85
CA SER A 119 22.37 -16.14 -17.47
C SER A 119 22.72 -17.61 -17.25
N LYS A 120 22.40 -18.49 -18.22
CA LYS A 120 22.77 -19.90 -18.17
C LYS A 120 24.29 -20.11 -18.19
N GLU A 121 25.00 -19.38 -19.05
CA GLU A 121 26.46 -19.45 -19.12
C GLU A 121 27.10 -18.94 -17.83
N GLN A 122 26.62 -17.81 -17.30
CA GLN A 122 27.11 -17.25 -16.03
C GLN A 122 26.91 -18.22 -14.86
N SER A 123 25.73 -18.86 -14.78
CA SER A 123 25.47 -19.87 -13.74
C SER A 123 26.44 -21.05 -13.83
N LYS A 124 26.80 -21.48 -15.05
CA LYS A 124 27.76 -22.56 -15.26
C LYS A 124 29.16 -22.14 -14.82
N ILE A 125 29.60 -20.94 -15.18
CA ILE A 125 30.89 -20.38 -14.75
C ILE A 125 30.97 -20.29 -13.22
N GLU A 126 29.90 -19.84 -12.56
CA GLU A 126 29.83 -19.75 -11.09
C GLU A 126 29.88 -21.13 -10.43
N GLN A 127 29.16 -22.12 -10.99
CA GLN A 127 29.19 -23.50 -10.51
C GLN A 127 30.59 -24.12 -10.65
N ASP A 128 31.25 -23.92 -11.79
CA ASP A 128 32.62 -24.40 -12.03
C ASP A 128 33.64 -23.70 -11.13
N ARG A 129 33.44 -22.41 -10.83
CA ARG A 129 34.27 -21.66 -9.88
C ARG A 129 34.09 -22.18 -8.46
N LEU A 130 32.86 -22.47 -8.04
CA LEU A 130 32.57 -23.03 -6.72
C LEU A 130 33.17 -24.44 -6.59
N ALA A 131 33.00 -25.29 -7.60
CA ALA A 131 33.55 -26.64 -7.61
C ALA A 131 35.08 -26.63 -7.44
N ARG A 132 35.79 -25.75 -8.15
CA ARG A 132 37.24 -25.56 -7.99
C ARG A 132 37.61 -25.15 -6.56
N ARG A 133 36.91 -24.16 -5.99
CA ARG A 133 37.18 -23.68 -4.62
C ARG A 133 36.91 -24.76 -3.56
N ILE A 134 35.88 -25.58 -3.75
CA ILE A 134 35.60 -26.73 -2.88
C ILE A 134 36.75 -27.76 -3.00
N GLN A 135 37.23 -28.03 -4.20
CA GLN A 135 38.34 -28.96 -4.41
C GLN A 135 39.64 -28.45 -3.79
N GLU A 136 39.99 -27.17 -3.99
CA GLU A 136 41.14 -26.53 -3.34
C GLU A 136 41.08 -26.65 -1.82
N PHE A 137 39.91 -26.39 -1.23
CA PHE A 137 39.72 -26.53 0.22
C PHE A 137 39.89 -27.97 0.70
N ARG A 138 39.37 -28.96 -0.05
CA ARG A 138 39.56 -30.38 0.27
C ARG A 138 41.04 -30.77 0.21
N THR A 139 41.74 -30.37 -0.85
CA THR A 139 43.18 -30.67 -0.99
C THR A 139 44.01 -30.00 0.11
N GLN A 140 43.68 -28.77 0.50
CA GLN A 140 44.39 -28.08 1.58
C GLN A 140 44.14 -28.79 2.92
N SER A 141 42.89 -29.19 3.20
CA SER A 141 42.57 -29.93 4.42
C SER A 141 43.28 -31.29 4.50
N GLU A 142 43.45 -31.97 3.36
CA GLU A 142 44.21 -33.23 3.28
C GLU A 142 45.71 -33.00 3.52
N LEU A 143 46.29 -31.95 2.93
CA LEU A 143 47.69 -31.56 3.16
C LEU A 143 47.95 -31.17 4.62
N ASP A 144 47.06 -30.39 5.22
CA ASP A 144 47.15 -29.99 6.64
C ASP A 144 47.06 -31.23 7.56
N SER A 145 46.18 -32.18 7.22
CA SER A 145 46.05 -33.45 7.97
C SER A 145 47.31 -34.32 7.85
N GLN A 146 47.91 -34.38 6.66
CA GLN A 146 49.17 -35.11 6.42
C GLN A 146 50.36 -34.44 7.12
N GLN A 147 50.43 -33.10 7.17
CA GLN A 147 51.46 -32.37 7.93
C GLN A 147 51.30 -32.58 9.44
N LEU A 148 50.07 -32.60 9.96
CA LEU A 148 49.80 -32.93 11.37
C LEU A 148 50.19 -34.37 11.70
N ALA A 149 49.98 -35.33 10.78
CA ALA A 149 50.43 -36.71 10.94
C ALA A 149 51.97 -36.84 10.88
N ALA A 150 52.62 -36.16 9.93
CA ALA A 150 54.09 -36.18 9.79
C ALA A 150 54.82 -35.50 10.96
N SER A 151 54.24 -34.42 11.51
CA SER A 151 54.77 -33.74 12.69
C SER A 151 54.57 -34.54 13.99
N ALA A 152 53.62 -35.48 14.04
CA ALA A 152 53.47 -36.42 15.14
C ALA A 152 54.56 -37.52 15.12
N GLU A 153 54.96 -38.02 13.95
CA GLU A 153 56.00 -39.07 13.83
C GLU A 153 57.42 -38.57 14.14
N ILE A 154 57.71 -37.28 13.98
CA ILE A 154 59.05 -36.71 14.26
C ILE A 154 59.27 -36.44 15.76
N SER A 155 58.24 -36.60 16.61
CA SER A 155 58.31 -36.27 18.04
C SER A 155 58.93 -37.34 18.97
N SER A 156 59.71 -38.30 18.43
CA SER A 156 60.41 -39.33 19.24
C SER A 156 61.90 -39.10 19.47
N VAL A 157 62.58 -38.09 18.90
CA VAL A 157 64.02 -37.88 19.19
C VAL A 157 64.41 -36.40 19.25
N ASN A 158 64.81 -35.98 20.45
CA ASN A 158 65.64 -34.82 20.83
C ASN A 158 65.12 -33.38 20.67
N GLY A 159 65.41 -32.60 21.71
CA GLY A 159 64.93 -31.24 21.93
C GLY A 159 65.75 -30.10 21.29
N ASN A 160 65.24 -28.90 21.58
CA ASN A 160 65.68 -27.54 21.26
C ASN A 160 65.17 -26.87 19.96
N ARG A 161 64.25 -25.90 20.19
CA ARG A 161 63.92 -24.65 19.48
C ARG A 161 63.63 -24.69 17.96
N VAL A 162 62.50 -24.12 17.54
CA VAL A 162 62.35 -22.72 17.06
C VAL A 162 60.86 -22.46 16.75
N VAL A 163 60.38 -21.29 17.16
CA VAL A 163 59.06 -20.74 16.85
C VAL A 163 58.95 -20.50 15.34
N GLY A 164 58.07 -21.25 14.67
CA GLY A 164 57.67 -21.01 13.29
C GLY A 164 56.30 -20.34 13.25
N THR A 165 56.31 -19.03 13.04
CA THR A 165 55.12 -18.20 12.79
C THR A 165 54.56 -18.57 11.42
N PHE A 166 53.37 -19.17 11.35
CA PHE A 166 52.64 -19.30 10.08
C PHE A 166 51.50 -18.27 10.02
N PRO A 167 51.51 -17.35 9.04
CA PRO A 167 50.43 -16.39 8.86
C PRO A 167 49.27 -17.08 8.15
N TYR A 168 48.14 -17.23 8.83
CA TYR A 168 46.86 -17.44 8.16
C TYR A 168 46.56 -16.19 7.32
N LYS A 169 46.81 -16.25 6.02
CA LYS A 169 46.41 -15.22 5.08
C LYS A 169 44.88 -15.17 5.04
N ASN A 170 44.36 -13.98 5.35
CA ASN A 170 42.97 -13.57 5.21
C ASN A 170 42.42 -13.98 3.83
N THR A 171 41.25 -14.60 3.83
CA THR A 171 40.39 -14.63 2.66
C THR A 171 39.54 -13.38 2.70
N ASP A 172 39.95 -12.38 1.93
CA ASP A 172 39.15 -11.19 1.66
C ASP A 172 37.80 -11.60 1.06
N THR A 173 36.76 -11.40 1.85
CA THR A 173 35.38 -11.31 1.38
C THR A 173 34.96 -9.86 1.57
N SER A 174 35.44 -9.00 0.67
CA SER A 174 35.01 -7.60 0.60
C SER A 174 33.81 -7.49 -0.33
N LEU A 175 32.62 -7.41 0.27
CA LEU A 175 31.47 -6.68 -0.25
C LEU A 175 30.60 -6.26 0.96
N THR A 176 31.10 -5.26 1.70
CA THR A 176 30.40 -4.13 2.36
C THR A 176 31.40 -3.53 3.34
N ALA A 177 31.76 -2.27 3.13
CA ALA A 177 32.56 -1.52 4.09
C ALA A 177 31.75 -1.35 5.39
N ASP A 178 32.18 -2.07 6.44
CA ASP A 178 32.29 -1.63 7.84
C ASP A 178 32.39 -2.86 8.76
N LYS A 179 33.43 -2.90 9.61
CA LYS A 179 33.83 -3.93 10.61
C LYS A 179 34.73 -5.07 10.10
N GLU A 180 36.04 -4.86 10.20
CA GLU A 180 37.04 -5.92 10.08
C GLU A 180 36.92 -6.91 11.26
N VAL A 181 36.85 -8.21 11.01
CA VAL A 181 36.76 -9.24 12.06
C VAL A 181 38.17 -9.65 12.50
N ILE A 182 38.51 -9.45 13.78
CA ILE A 182 39.81 -9.82 14.37
C ILE A 182 39.92 -11.33 14.56
N LYS A 183 38.88 -11.97 15.10
CA LYS A 183 38.82 -13.42 15.33
C LYS A 183 37.36 -13.87 15.42
N GLN A 184 37.08 -15.06 14.88
CA GLN A 184 35.78 -15.71 15.01
C GLN A 184 35.94 -17.21 15.24
N GLY A 185 35.00 -17.83 15.96
CA GLY A 185 35.08 -19.25 16.27
C GLY A 185 34.09 -19.70 17.33
N TYR A 186 34.01 -21.02 17.55
CA TYR A 186 33.13 -21.59 18.57
C TYR A 186 33.80 -21.57 19.95
N LEU A 187 33.06 -21.16 20.97
CA LEU A 187 33.43 -21.32 22.37
C LEU A 187 32.25 -21.91 23.16
N LEU A 188 32.57 -22.66 24.21
CA LEU A 188 31.58 -23.16 25.16
C LEU A 188 31.37 -22.09 26.24
N LYS A 189 30.13 -21.63 26.40
CA LYS A 189 29.76 -20.62 27.40
C LYS A 189 28.96 -21.24 28.54
N ARG A 190 29.37 -21.00 29.79
CA ARG A 190 28.61 -21.43 30.98
C ARG A 190 27.31 -20.64 31.15
N SER A 191 26.22 -21.31 31.54
CA SER A 191 24.96 -20.67 31.93
C SER A 191 25.11 -19.95 33.27
N SER A 192 24.33 -18.89 33.48
CA SER A 192 24.28 -18.14 34.76
C SER A 192 23.26 -18.72 35.76
N SER A 193 22.52 -19.78 35.40
CA SER A 193 21.56 -20.48 36.26
C SER A 193 22.26 -21.57 37.09
N LEU A 194 21.74 -21.87 38.29
CA LEU A 194 22.24 -22.83 39.30
C LEU A 194 22.39 -24.31 38.82
N ARG A 195 22.22 -24.61 37.53
CA ARG A 195 22.56 -25.90 36.92
C ARG A 195 23.73 -25.71 35.94
N THR A 196 24.76 -26.52 36.11
CA THR A 196 26.04 -26.53 35.38
C THR A 196 25.88 -26.90 33.90
N ASP A 197 25.23 -26.05 33.11
CA ASP A 197 25.06 -26.27 31.66
C ASP A 197 26.01 -25.39 30.83
N TRP A 198 26.83 -26.03 30.00
CA TRP A 198 27.68 -25.39 28.99
C TRP A 198 26.96 -25.37 27.64
N LYS A 199 26.99 -24.22 26.94
CA LYS A 199 26.37 -24.07 25.62
C LYS A 199 27.38 -23.61 24.59
N ARG A 200 27.53 -24.37 23.50
CA ARG A 200 28.36 -23.98 22.35
C ARG A 200 27.73 -22.77 21.65
N LYS A 201 28.53 -21.72 21.45
CA LYS A 201 28.13 -20.48 20.78
C LYS A 201 29.25 -20.04 19.83
N PHE A 202 28.87 -19.43 18.71
CA PHE A 202 29.84 -18.85 17.78
C PHE A 202 30.07 -17.39 18.17
N PHE A 203 31.31 -17.06 18.52
CA PHE A 203 31.75 -15.74 18.94
C PHE A 203 32.50 -15.05 17.80
N VAL A 204 32.30 -13.74 17.69
CA VAL A 204 32.99 -12.86 16.75
C VAL A 204 33.53 -11.67 17.54
N LEU A 205 34.81 -11.35 17.33
CA LEU A 205 35.49 -10.18 17.85
C LEU A 205 35.80 -9.25 16.67
N ASP A 206 35.30 -8.02 16.70
CA ASP A 206 35.54 -7.02 15.66
C ASP A 206 36.71 -6.08 15.97
N SER A 207 37.17 -5.35 14.95
CA SER A 207 38.26 -4.37 15.00
C SER A 207 37.98 -3.18 15.92
N HIS A 208 36.72 -2.93 16.25
CA HIS A 208 36.27 -1.89 17.17
C HIS A 208 36.20 -2.39 18.62
N GLY A 209 36.70 -3.60 18.90
CA GLY A 209 36.73 -4.18 20.24
C GLY A 209 35.35 -4.50 20.82
N SER A 210 34.36 -4.74 19.96
CA SER A 210 33.08 -5.34 20.36
C SER A 210 33.11 -6.85 20.11
N MET A 211 32.74 -7.63 21.12
CA MET A 211 32.61 -9.08 21.00
C MET A 211 31.14 -9.47 21.05
N TYR A 212 30.66 -10.30 20.13
CA TYR A 212 29.28 -10.76 20.15
C TYR A 212 29.16 -12.24 19.82
N TYR A 213 28.06 -12.86 20.24
CA TYR A 213 27.77 -14.26 19.92
C TYR A 213 26.31 -14.49 19.53
N TYR A 214 26.08 -15.40 18.60
CA TYR A 214 24.74 -15.69 18.07
C TYR A 214 23.93 -16.61 19.00
N ARG A 215 22.64 -16.29 19.22
CA ARG A 215 21.70 -17.21 19.87
C ARG A 215 21.14 -18.17 18.82
N ASN A 216 21.39 -19.46 19.01
CA ASN A 216 20.64 -20.50 18.32
C ASN A 216 19.19 -20.49 18.83
N ASN A 217 18.26 -19.90 18.09
CA ASN A 217 16.83 -20.12 18.28
C ASN A 217 16.54 -21.49 17.66
N GLY A 218 16.25 -22.49 18.49
CA GLY A 218 15.85 -23.80 17.97
C GLY A 218 14.63 -23.64 17.07
N ASN A 219 14.71 -24.17 15.85
CA ASN A 219 13.55 -24.28 14.95
C ASN A 219 12.42 -24.98 15.69
N LYS A 220 11.37 -24.22 16.08
CA LYS A 220 10.08 -24.82 16.38
C LYS A 220 9.55 -25.35 15.05
N SER A 221 9.59 -26.66 14.89
CA SER A 221 8.82 -27.37 13.88
C SER A 221 7.34 -27.08 14.12
N MET A 222 6.74 -26.20 13.32
CA MET A 222 5.29 -26.17 13.16
C MET A 222 4.95 -27.06 11.97
N GLY A 223 4.22 -28.12 12.27
CA GLY A 223 3.74 -29.10 11.32
C GLY A 223 2.86 -28.48 10.25
N SER A 224 2.98 -29.07 9.07
CA SER A 224 2.08 -28.91 7.94
C SER A 224 0.65 -29.26 8.34
N GLN A 225 -0.29 -28.32 8.18
CA GLN A 225 -1.65 -28.63 7.80
C GLN A 225 -2.06 -27.69 6.67
N HIS A 226 -2.12 -28.28 5.48
CA HIS A 226 -2.94 -27.79 4.38
C HIS A 226 -4.40 -27.85 4.78
N ASN A 227 -5.16 -26.78 4.47
CA ASN A 227 -6.48 -26.94 3.86
C ASN A 227 -6.82 -25.73 2.99
N TYR A 228 -7.25 -26.06 1.78
CA TYR A 228 -7.58 -25.20 0.66
C TYR A 228 -9.00 -24.62 0.76
N SER A 229 -9.16 -23.38 0.28
CA SER A 229 -10.36 -22.80 -0.35
C SER A 229 -10.01 -21.32 -0.64
N GLY A 230 -9.93 -20.76 -1.85
CA GLY A 230 -10.44 -21.11 -3.16
C GLY A 230 -10.99 -19.82 -3.79
N SER A 231 -10.21 -19.14 -4.65
CA SER A 231 -10.65 -18.47 -5.90
C SER A 231 -9.55 -17.53 -6.44
N SER A 232 -9.03 -17.93 -7.60
CA SER A 232 -8.31 -17.22 -8.68
C SER A 232 -8.98 -15.92 -9.14
N ASP A 233 -8.38 -15.00 -9.91
CA ASP A 233 -7.04 -14.66 -10.43
C ASP A 233 -7.25 -13.23 -11.04
N HIS A 234 -6.31 -12.30 -11.10
CA HIS A 234 -5.29 -12.22 -12.16
C HIS A 234 -4.18 -11.23 -11.76
N THR A 235 -2.93 -11.70 -11.68
CA THR A 235 -1.74 -10.86 -11.85
C THR A 235 -0.74 -11.59 -12.73
N GLY A 236 -0.49 -11.01 -13.92
CA GLY A 236 0.65 -11.14 -14.83
C GLY A 236 1.51 -12.41 -14.82
N VAL A 237 1.54 -13.07 -15.99
CA VAL A 237 2.30 -14.30 -16.30
C VAL A 237 3.83 -14.20 -16.10
N PHE A 238 4.40 -12.99 -15.97
CA PHE A 238 5.84 -12.79 -15.78
C PHE A 238 6.27 -12.25 -14.40
N GLY A 239 5.33 -11.90 -13.52
CA GLY A 239 5.66 -11.40 -12.17
C GLY A 239 6.23 -12.49 -11.24
N ARG A 240 5.88 -13.76 -11.48
CA ARG A 240 6.34 -14.90 -10.68
C ARG A 240 7.72 -15.43 -11.06
N PHE A 241 8.26 -15.08 -12.24
CA PHE A 241 9.56 -15.58 -12.70
C PHE A 241 10.76 -14.73 -12.25
N ARG A 242 10.58 -13.44 -11.95
CA ARG A 242 11.67 -12.58 -11.43
C ARG A 242 11.93 -12.76 -9.93
N ALA A 243 10.94 -13.19 -9.15
CA ALA A 243 11.08 -13.33 -7.70
C ALA A 243 11.86 -14.60 -7.26
N ARG A 244 12.14 -15.54 -8.18
CA ARG A 244 12.81 -16.82 -7.83
C ARG A 244 14.28 -16.94 -8.22
N HIS A 245 14.79 -16.07 -9.11
CA HIS A 245 16.19 -16.16 -9.57
C HIS A 245 17.12 -15.04 -9.07
N ASN A 246 16.61 -14.03 -8.35
CA ASN A 246 17.44 -13.19 -7.47
C ASN A 246 17.64 -13.83 -6.09
N ARG A 247 17.95 -15.13 -6.05
CA ARG A 247 18.76 -15.69 -4.97
C ARG A 247 20.23 -15.58 -5.37
N SER A 248 20.68 -14.34 -5.63
CA SER A 248 22.02 -14.00 -5.19
C SER A 248 22.04 -14.22 -3.67
N ALA A 249 23.15 -14.70 -3.15
CA ALA A 249 23.34 -15.07 -1.75
C ALA A 249 23.28 -13.87 -0.78
N SER A 250 22.22 -13.07 -0.83
CA SER A 250 21.75 -12.28 0.29
C SER A 250 21.03 -13.26 1.23
N LEU A 251 21.83 -13.89 2.10
CA LEU A 251 21.37 -14.19 3.45
C LEU A 251 20.93 -12.85 4.04
N THR A 252 19.69 -12.46 3.77
CA THR A 252 18.95 -11.50 4.57
C THR A 252 19.01 -12.06 5.98
N GLU A 253 19.70 -11.34 6.86
CA GLU A 253 19.81 -11.61 8.28
C GLU A 253 18.41 -11.75 8.87
N GLY A 254 17.86 -12.97 8.83
CA GLY A 254 16.78 -13.36 9.69
C GLY A 254 17.31 -13.32 11.10
N SER A 255 17.15 -12.16 11.76
CA SER A 255 17.49 -11.81 13.14
C SER A 255 18.00 -12.99 13.98
N LEU A 256 19.26 -13.38 13.73
CA LEU A 256 19.99 -14.24 14.64
C LEU A 256 20.30 -13.35 15.82
N GLY A 257 19.44 -13.37 16.85
CA GLY A 257 19.60 -12.52 18.03
C GLY A 257 21.02 -12.68 18.59
N TYR A 258 21.91 -11.74 18.31
CA TYR A 258 23.27 -11.74 18.83
C TYR A 258 23.27 -11.06 20.19
N LYS A 259 24.17 -11.50 21.07
CA LYS A 259 24.41 -10.80 22.34
C LYS A 259 25.80 -10.20 22.29
N THR A 260 25.85 -8.88 22.39
CA THR A 260 27.10 -8.11 22.46
C THR A 260 27.64 -8.08 23.89
N ILE A 261 28.95 -8.14 23.99
CA ILE A 261 29.78 -8.01 25.17
C ILE A 261 30.63 -6.76 24.93
N ASP A 262 30.39 -5.71 25.73
CA ASP A 262 31.18 -4.49 25.68
C ASP A 262 32.52 -4.72 26.40
N LEU A 263 33.63 -4.67 25.65
CA LEU A 263 34.96 -4.95 26.18
C LEU A 263 35.62 -3.72 26.84
N ARG A 264 35.05 -2.52 26.72
CA ARG A 264 35.64 -1.24 27.20
C ARG A 264 35.99 -1.21 28.69
N THR A 265 35.32 -2.04 29.49
CA THR A 265 35.49 -2.13 30.95
C THR A 265 35.77 -3.56 31.41
N CYS A 266 36.15 -4.46 30.50
CA CYS A 266 36.31 -5.87 30.80
C CYS A 266 37.72 -6.22 31.30
N LEU A 267 37.79 -7.06 32.33
CA LEU A 267 39.01 -7.72 32.78
C LEU A 267 39.00 -9.19 32.34
N ILE A 268 40.07 -9.64 31.70
CA ILE A 268 40.25 -11.06 31.39
C ILE A 268 41.00 -11.72 32.54
N LYS A 269 40.43 -12.79 33.10
CA LYS A 269 41.12 -13.66 34.04
C LYS A 269 41.33 -15.05 33.42
N LEU A 270 42.58 -15.47 33.39
CA LEU A 270 42.96 -16.86 33.29
C LEU A 270 42.78 -17.44 34.70
N ASP A 271 41.75 -18.25 34.92
CA ASP A 271 41.52 -18.78 36.25
C ASP A 271 42.68 -19.70 36.66
N ALA A 272 43.40 -19.26 37.68
CA ALA A 272 44.19 -20.08 38.55
C ALA A 272 43.27 -20.48 39.72
N GLU A 273 43.20 -21.78 40.03
CA GLU A 273 42.84 -22.34 41.35
C GLU A 273 41.37 -22.53 41.76
N ASP A 274 40.42 -22.70 40.83
CA ASP A 274 39.17 -23.45 41.16
C ASP A 274 39.17 -24.77 40.40
N MET A 275 39.23 -25.86 41.17
CA MET A 275 39.39 -27.23 40.71
C MET A 275 38.27 -27.65 39.73
N ASP A 276 38.65 -28.36 38.65
CA ASP A 276 37.81 -29.06 37.65
C ASP A 276 37.49 -28.40 36.29
N LEU A 277 37.96 -27.19 35.97
CA LEU A 277 37.68 -26.56 34.65
C LEU A 277 38.92 -26.40 33.73
N ARG A 278 39.07 -27.32 32.75
CA ARG A 278 40.17 -27.28 31.77
C ARG A 278 39.92 -26.26 30.66
N LEU A 279 40.96 -25.55 30.21
CA LEU A 279 40.94 -24.64 29.04
C LEU A 279 39.93 -23.47 29.14
N CYS A 280 39.55 -23.09 30.35
CA CYS A 280 38.61 -22.00 30.59
C CYS A 280 39.32 -20.65 30.77
N PHE A 281 38.60 -19.57 30.47
CA PHE A 281 38.95 -18.19 30.80
C PHE A 281 37.67 -17.39 31.10
N ARG A 282 37.81 -16.30 31.87
CA ARG A 282 36.69 -15.43 32.23
C ARG A 282 36.86 -14.04 31.64
N ILE A 283 35.78 -13.51 31.09
CA ILE A 283 35.63 -12.10 30.75
C ILE A 283 34.73 -11.47 31.81
N ILE A 284 35.28 -10.59 32.63
CA ILE A 284 34.58 -9.95 33.74
C ILE A 284 34.25 -8.52 33.32
N SER A 285 32.99 -8.24 33.03
CA SER A 285 32.49 -6.87 32.87
C SER A 285 31.79 -6.39 34.15
N PRO A 286 31.63 -5.08 34.37
CA PRO A 286 30.90 -4.54 35.53
C PRO A 286 29.46 -5.06 35.64
N GLN A 287 28.85 -5.44 34.50
CA GLN A 287 27.48 -5.91 34.42
C GLN A 287 27.36 -7.43 34.46
N LYS A 288 28.40 -8.17 34.01
CA LYS A 288 28.33 -9.63 33.86
C LYS A 288 29.69 -10.30 33.72
N THR A 289 29.85 -11.44 34.39
CA THR A 289 30.98 -12.36 34.17
C THR A 289 30.60 -13.46 33.18
N TYR A 290 31.45 -13.67 32.16
CA TYR A 290 31.31 -14.71 31.16
C TYR A 290 32.43 -15.75 31.35
N THR A 291 32.08 -16.98 31.73
CA THR A 291 33.01 -18.13 31.73
C THR A 291 32.94 -18.84 30.39
N LEU A 292 34.06 -18.88 29.68
CA LEU A 292 34.21 -19.44 28.34
C LEU A 292 35.27 -20.56 28.34
N GLN A 293 35.07 -21.58 27.52
CA GLN A 293 35.99 -22.69 27.34
C GLN A 293 36.34 -22.85 25.85
N ALA A 294 37.63 -22.97 25.57
CA ALA A 294 38.20 -23.17 24.23
C ALA A 294 38.52 -24.65 23.95
N GLU A 295 38.70 -25.01 22.67
CA GLU A 295 38.87 -26.40 22.24
C GLU A 295 40.26 -26.96 22.57
N ASN A 296 41.30 -26.11 22.58
CA ASN A 296 42.67 -26.50 22.92
C ASN A 296 43.45 -25.32 23.55
N GLY A 297 44.67 -25.61 24.04
CA GLY A 297 45.51 -24.63 24.71
C GLY A 297 45.95 -23.46 23.82
N ALA A 298 46.21 -23.73 22.54
CA ALA A 298 46.61 -22.71 21.57
C ALA A 298 45.44 -21.76 21.26
N ASP A 299 44.24 -22.29 21.01
CA ASP A 299 43.05 -21.51 20.74
C ASP A 299 42.64 -20.67 21.97
N ARG A 300 42.78 -21.20 23.18
CA ARG A 300 42.58 -20.42 24.41
C ARG A 300 43.50 -19.21 24.47
N MET A 301 44.80 -19.40 24.22
CA MET A 301 45.78 -18.32 24.28
C MET A 301 45.56 -17.31 23.16
N ASP A 302 45.20 -17.76 21.96
CA ASP A 302 44.89 -16.87 20.84
C ASP A 302 43.65 -16.01 21.12
N TRP A 303 42.56 -16.60 21.62
CA TRP A 303 41.39 -15.82 22.08
C TRP A 303 41.76 -14.80 23.15
N VAL A 304 42.49 -15.20 24.19
CA VAL A 304 42.88 -14.30 25.29
C VAL A 304 43.77 -13.17 24.78
N ASN A 305 44.76 -13.45 23.93
CA ASN A 305 45.66 -12.45 23.36
C ASN A 305 44.92 -11.45 22.47
N LYS A 306 44.03 -11.92 21.58
CA LYS A 306 43.26 -11.05 20.68
C LYS A 306 42.28 -10.16 21.43
N ILE A 307 41.59 -10.68 22.45
CA ILE A 307 40.67 -9.88 23.28
C ILE A 307 41.48 -8.88 24.14
N THR A 308 42.61 -9.29 24.73
CA THR A 308 43.47 -8.38 25.52
C THR A 308 44.02 -7.24 24.64
N ALA A 309 44.46 -7.57 23.42
CA ALA A 309 44.92 -6.57 22.46
C ALA A 309 43.79 -5.59 22.08
N ALA A 310 42.58 -6.09 21.84
CA ALA A 310 41.42 -5.25 21.54
C ALA A 310 41.07 -4.30 22.70
N ILE A 311 41.13 -4.77 23.96
CA ILE A 311 40.95 -3.93 25.16
C ILE A 311 42.05 -2.85 25.24
N GLY A 312 43.31 -3.22 24.99
CA GLY A 312 44.44 -2.28 24.99
C GLY A 312 44.31 -1.17 23.93
N THR A 313 43.90 -1.52 22.72
CA THR A 313 43.65 -0.53 21.64
C THR A 313 42.52 0.43 22.00
N LEU A 314 41.44 -0.08 22.60
CA LEU A 314 40.32 0.74 23.05
C LEU A 314 40.74 1.76 24.14
N LEU A 315 41.56 1.34 25.11
CA LEU A 315 42.06 2.22 26.17
C LEU A 315 43.01 3.30 25.65
N ASN A 316 43.86 2.98 24.67
CA ASN A 316 44.83 3.92 24.10
C ASN A 316 44.19 4.97 23.17
N SER A 317 43.06 4.65 22.53
CA SER A 317 42.33 5.62 21.69
C SER A 317 41.76 6.81 22.47
N HIS A 318 41.51 6.65 23.77
CA HIS A 318 40.98 7.71 24.64
C HIS A 318 42.03 8.72 25.13
N PHE A 319 43.33 8.38 25.08
CA PHE A 319 44.41 9.26 25.56
C PHE A 319 44.85 10.33 24.55
N LEU A 320 44.44 10.23 23.28
CA LEU A 320 44.75 11.21 22.23
C LEU A 320 43.68 12.30 22.05
N GLN A 321 42.63 12.30 22.88
CA GLN A 321 41.51 13.25 22.80
C GLN A 321 41.43 14.22 24.00
N GLN A 322 42.57 14.61 24.57
CA GLN A 322 42.67 15.79 25.43
C GLN A 322 43.79 16.73 24.91
N SER A 323 43.36 17.95 24.60
CA SER A 323 44.02 19.06 23.89
C SER A 323 45.36 19.55 24.46
N PRO A 324 46.05 20.42 23.70
CA PRO A 324 46.37 21.73 24.28
C PRO A 324 45.94 22.94 23.43
N VAL A 325 45.77 24.02 24.18
CA VAL A 325 45.26 25.36 23.89
C VAL A 325 46.31 26.24 23.19
N GLN A 326 45.87 27.40 22.66
CA GLN A 326 46.63 28.65 22.32
C GLN A 326 47.26 28.72 20.90
N TYR A 327 47.27 29.81 20.12
CA TYR A 327 47.14 31.27 20.31
C TYR A 327 46.96 31.97 18.92
N LEU A 328 46.46 33.23 18.90
CA LEU A 328 46.59 34.31 17.89
C LEU A 328 45.79 34.21 16.57
N ASP A 329 45.47 35.28 15.84
CA ASP A 329 44.82 36.58 16.10
C ASP A 329 44.40 37.09 14.69
N LYS A 330 43.54 38.11 14.65
CA LYS A 330 42.96 38.78 13.47
C LYS A 330 43.97 39.27 12.41
N ASP A 331 43.56 39.37 11.14
CA ASP A 331 43.23 40.66 10.47
C ASP A 331 42.90 40.56 8.95
N TYR A 332 42.38 41.69 8.46
CA TYR A 332 41.49 41.99 7.33
C TYR A 332 42.08 42.13 5.90
N ALA A 333 41.13 42.24 4.94
CA ALA A 333 41.16 42.84 3.58
C ALA A 333 41.52 41.89 2.42
N GLY A 334 40.80 41.79 1.28
CA GLY A 334 39.73 42.59 0.68
C GLY A 334 40.10 42.95 -0.76
N SER A 335 39.48 42.35 -1.79
CA SER A 335 39.12 42.99 -3.09
C SER A 335 38.45 42.00 -4.07
N ALA A 336 37.47 42.48 -4.82
CA ALA A 336 36.58 41.78 -5.76
C ALA A 336 37.08 41.89 -7.23
N PRO A 337 36.26 41.69 -8.30
CA PRO A 337 35.22 40.70 -8.60
C PRO A 337 35.50 39.96 -9.95
N ALA A 338 34.85 38.82 -10.22
CA ALA A 338 34.71 38.34 -11.60
C ALA A 338 33.38 37.59 -11.83
N LYS A 339 32.70 38.04 -12.88
CA LYS A 339 31.41 37.59 -13.40
C LYS A 339 31.40 36.11 -13.77
N GLY A 340 30.30 35.41 -13.49
CA GLY A 340 30.03 34.07 -14.00
C GLY A 340 28.59 33.64 -13.76
N VAL A 341 27.74 33.91 -14.75
CA VAL A 341 26.54 33.16 -15.17
C VAL A 341 25.60 32.64 -14.07
N VAL A 342 24.47 33.34 -13.91
CA VAL A 342 23.31 32.86 -13.14
C VAL A 342 22.65 31.72 -13.93
N SER A 343 22.85 30.48 -13.46
CA SER A 343 21.90 29.39 -13.72
C SER A 343 20.80 29.50 -12.68
N LEU A 344 19.56 29.74 -13.13
CA LEU A 344 18.38 29.51 -12.29
C LEU A 344 18.24 28.00 -12.08
N ASP A 345 18.86 27.48 -11.02
CA ASP A 345 18.37 26.25 -10.39
C ASP A 345 17.46 26.66 -9.25
N GLN A 346 16.17 26.37 -9.42
CA GLN A 346 15.20 26.33 -8.33
C GLN A 346 15.54 25.15 -7.42
N SER A 347 16.55 25.30 -6.56
CA SER A 347 16.74 24.42 -5.41
C SER A 347 15.77 24.87 -4.32
N GLN A 348 14.55 24.34 -4.36
CA GLN A 348 13.70 24.31 -3.17
C GLN A 348 14.50 23.63 -2.05
N HIS A 349 14.77 24.38 -0.99
CA HIS A 349 15.30 23.87 0.27
C HIS A 349 14.42 22.72 0.77
N ASN A 350 14.85 21.47 0.55
CA ASN A 350 14.27 20.30 1.22
C ASN A 350 14.78 20.32 2.66
N GLU A 351 14.04 20.97 3.56
CA GLU A 351 14.20 20.72 4.99
C GLU A 351 13.96 19.24 5.28
N ASP A 352 14.82 18.62 6.09
CA ASP A 352 14.67 17.22 6.50
C ASP A 352 13.32 17.04 7.24
N VAL A 353 12.50 16.08 6.80
CA VAL A 353 11.19 15.74 7.37
C VAL A 353 11.27 15.57 8.89
N SER A 354 12.39 15.02 9.38
CA SER A 354 12.64 14.85 10.81
C SER A 354 12.69 16.18 11.55
N THR A 355 13.28 17.21 10.94
CA THR A 355 13.36 18.57 11.50
C THR A 355 11.98 19.21 11.56
N ILE A 356 11.22 19.12 10.47
CA ILE A 356 9.86 19.68 10.38
C ILE A 356 8.96 19.06 11.46
N LEU A 357 8.94 17.72 11.54
CA LEU A 357 8.04 17.01 12.44
C LEU A 357 8.42 17.20 13.92
N ARG A 358 9.71 17.24 14.26
CA ARG A 358 10.17 17.48 15.64
C ARG A 358 9.97 18.92 16.10
N GLY A 359 9.85 19.88 15.18
CA GLY A 359 9.51 21.27 15.48
C GLY A 359 8.06 21.48 15.95
N ILE A 360 7.19 20.48 15.79
CA ILE A 360 5.79 20.54 16.22
C ILE A 360 5.70 20.34 17.74
N PRO A 361 4.81 21.05 18.46
CA PRO A 361 4.68 20.94 19.92
C PRO A 361 4.55 19.50 20.43
N GLY A 362 5.46 19.11 21.33
CA GLY A 362 5.53 17.78 21.96
C GLY A 362 6.22 16.70 21.14
N ASN A 363 6.54 16.94 19.86
CA ASN A 363 7.16 15.94 18.98
C ASN A 363 8.66 15.77 19.22
N ASN A 364 9.27 16.60 20.06
CA ASN A 364 10.66 16.46 20.52
C ASN A 364 10.87 15.24 21.45
N VAL A 365 9.78 14.66 21.98
CA VAL A 365 9.79 13.47 22.83
C VAL A 365 8.76 12.45 22.36
N CYS A 366 9.01 11.17 22.62
CA CYS A 366 8.11 10.06 22.33
C CYS A 366 6.76 10.25 23.04
N ALA A 367 5.65 10.09 22.31
CA ALA A 367 4.31 10.26 22.85
C ALA A 367 4.01 9.34 24.05
N GLU A 368 4.65 8.17 24.10
CA GLU A 368 4.36 7.12 25.09
C GLU A 368 5.25 7.15 26.32
N CYS A 369 6.56 7.33 26.13
CA CYS A 369 7.55 7.19 27.20
C CYS A 369 8.48 8.39 27.38
N ASN A 370 8.22 9.49 26.69
CA ASN A 370 9.02 10.73 26.71
C ASN A 370 10.50 10.57 26.29
N ALA A 371 10.88 9.44 25.65
CA ALA A 371 12.21 9.28 25.09
C ALA A 371 12.51 10.39 24.05
N PRO A 372 13.68 11.04 24.09
CA PRO A 372 13.99 12.16 23.21
C PRO A 372 14.15 11.72 21.76
N ASN A 373 13.96 12.65 20.83
CA ASN A 373 14.20 12.49 19.39
C ASN A 373 13.51 11.25 18.77
N PRO A 374 12.17 11.17 18.82
CA PRO A 374 11.46 10.06 18.19
C PRO A 374 11.63 10.08 16.65
N ASP A 375 11.85 8.88 16.07
CA ASP A 375 12.13 8.65 14.64
C ASP A 375 11.06 7.81 13.92
N TRP A 376 9.98 7.51 14.64
CA TRP A 376 8.85 6.75 14.13
C TRP A 376 7.58 7.55 14.36
N ALA A 377 6.55 7.27 13.57
CA ALA A 377 5.25 7.88 13.72
C ALA A 377 4.14 6.86 13.54
N SER A 378 3.01 7.08 14.21
CA SER A 378 1.74 6.47 13.83
C SER A 378 0.94 7.48 13.01
N LEU A 379 0.72 7.19 11.73
CA LEU A 379 0.09 8.15 10.81
C LEU A 379 -1.34 8.47 11.19
N ASN A 380 -2.13 7.46 11.56
CA ASN A 380 -3.54 7.64 11.91
C ASN A 380 -3.71 8.26 13.30
N LEU A 381 -2.83 7.95 14.24
CA LEU A 381 -2.88 8.56 15.57
C LEU A 381 -2.25 9.95 15.60
N GLY A 382 -1.45 10.34 14.60
CA GLY A 382 -0.84 11.66 14.53
C GLY A 382 0.24 11.90 15.59
N VAL A 383 0.96 10.84 15.99
CA VAL A 383 1.97 10.88 17.07
C VAL A 383 3.34 10.37 16.63
N LEU A 384 4.40 10.93 17.22
CA LEU A 384 5.78 10.47 17.10
C LEU A 384 6.20 9.56 18.26
N LEU A 385 6.94 8.50 17.93
CA LEU A 385 7.28 7.39 18.78
C LEU A 385 8.79 7.09 18.71
N CYS A 386 9.38 6.65 19.82
CA CYS A 386 10.71 6.05 19.80
C CYS A 386 10.66 4.63 19.21
N ILE A 387 11.83 4.09 18.84
CA ILE A 387 11.93 2.75 18.23
C ILE A 387 11.26 1.65 19.07
N GLN A 388 11.40 1.67 20.39
CA GLN A 388 10.81 0.65 21.25
C GLN A 388 9.27 0.73 21.28
N CYS A 389 8.71 1.92 21.48
CA CYS A 389 7.26 2.11 21.49
C CYS A 389 6.65 1.87 20.10
N SER A 390 7.37 2.21 19.03
CA SER A 390 6.97 1.88 17.66
C SER A 390 6.81 0.36 17.45
N GLY A 391 7.65 -0.45 18.11
CA GLY A 391 7.55 -1.91 18.11
C GLY A 391 6.26 -2.40 18.75
N VAL A 392 5.85 -1.82 19.88
CA VAL A 392 4.56 -2.11 20.52
C VAL A 392 3.40 -1.71 19.61
N HIS A 393 3.42 -0.50 19.04
CA HIS A 393 2.39 -0.04 18.12
C HIS A 393 2.23 -0.94 16.89
N ARG A 394 3.31 -1.58 16.41
CA ARG A 394 3.22 -2.58 15.33
C ARG A 394 2.46 -3.83 15.77
N ASN A 395 2.59 -4.25 17.03
CA ASN A 395 1.89 -5.42 17.57
C ASN A 395 0.38 -5.19 17.73
N LEU A 396 -0.07 -3.94 17.86
CA LEU A 396 -1.51 -3.60 17.88
C LEU A 396 -2.20 -3.90 16.54
N GLY A 397 -1.44 -3.89 15.44
CA GLY A 397 -1.97 -4.08 14.08
C GLY A 397 -2.43 -2.78 13.41
N VAL A 398 -2.53 -2.84 12.08
CA VAL A 398 -2.78 -1.66 11.22
C VAL A 398 -4.16 -1.02 11.38
N HIS A 399 -5.10 -1.75 11.98
CA HIS A 399 -6.45 -1.26 12.30
C HIS A 399 -6.46 -0.33 13.53
N ILE A 400 -5.40 -0.36 14.35
CA ILE A 400 -5.23 0.53 15.51
C ILE A 400 -4.12 1.56 15.25
N SER A 401 -2.96 1.12 14.76
CA SER A 401 -1.79 2.00 14.59
C SER A 401 -1.02 1.71 13.31
N LYS A 402 -0.85 2.73 12.48
CA LYS A 402 -0.15 2.65 11.18
C LYS A 402 1.26 3.24 11.31
N VAL A 403 2.20 2.40 11.75
CA VAL A 403 3.58 2.83 12.07
C VAL A 403 4.44 3.02 10.81
N ARG A 404 5.16 4.15 10.71
CA ARG A 404 6.11 4.50 9.65
C ARG A 404 7.36 5.18 10.21
N SER A 405 8.49 4.98 9.56
CA SER A 405 9.76 5.63 9.90
C SER A 405 9.83 7.03 9.30
N LEU A 406 10.40 7.97 10.05
CA LEU A 406 10.67 9.32 9.54
C LEU A 406 11.77 9.31 8.46
N THR A 407 12.74 8.41 8.58
CA THR A 407 13.92 8.35 7.70
C THR A 407 13.85 7.24 6.66
N LEU A 408 13.27 6.08 7.00
CA LEU A 408 13.26 4.92 6.10
C LEU A 408 12.08 4.92 5.13
N ASP A 409 10.95 5.56 5.47
CA ASP A 409 9.70 5.53 4.67
C ASP A 409 9.45 6.85 3.91
N VAL A 410 10.46 7.35 3.17
CA VAL A 410 10.47 8.69 2.56
C VAL A 410 9.22 9.01 1.71
N LYS A 411 8.67 8.05 0.98
CA LYS A 411 7.51 8.25 0.08
C LYS A 411 6.18 8.48 0.81
N VAL A 412 6.12 8.22 2.11
CA VAL A 412 4.89 8.38 2.90
C VAL A 412 4.66 9.84 3.31
N TRP A 413 5.72 10.63 3.41
CA TRP A 413 5.70 11.98 3.97
C TRP A 413 5.29 13.04 2.96
N GLU A 414 4.10 12.88 2.39
CA GLU A 414 3.49 13.88 1.51
C GLU A 414 3.15 15.17 2.29
N PRO A 415 3.10 16.35 1.64
CA PRO A 415 2.80 17.61 2.32
C PRO A 415 1.50 17.59 3.15
N THR A 416 0.47 16.91 2.65
CA THR A 416 -0.80 16.73 3.36
C THR A 416 -0.65 16.01 4.70
N ILE A 417 0.25 15.02 4.78
CA ILE A 417 0.54 14.29 6.02
C ILE A 417 1.31 15.21 6.98
N LEU A 418 2.27 15.99 6.49
CA LEU A 418 2.98 16.97 7.32
C LEU A 418 2.02 18.01 7.90
N ASP A 419 1.07 18.50 7.10
CA ASP A 419 0.04 19.44 7.55
C ASP A 419 -0.91 18.82 8.58
N LEU A 420 -1.26 17.54 8.43
CA LEU A 420 -2.01 16.81 9.45
C LEU A 420 -1.25 16.77 10.79
N PHE A 421 0.05 16.45 10.75
CA PHE A 421 0.89 16.44 11.96
C PHE A 421 1.02 17.84 12.57
N ARG A 422 1.12 18.91 11.77
CA ARG A 422 1.14 20.31 12.27
C ARG A 422 -0.14 20.67 13.02
N ASN A 423 -1.28 20.12 12.62
CA ASN A 423 -2.56 20.32 13.31
C ASN A 423 -2.62 19.53 14.62
N LEU A 424 -2.08 18.31 14.66
CA LEU A 424 -2.17 17.42 15.80
C LEU A 424 -0.95 17.58 16.73
N GLY A 425 0.11 16.82 16.50
CA GLY A 425 1.31 16.82 17.34
C GLY A 425 1.11 16.11 18.68
N ASN A 426 2.20 15.57 19.23
CA ASN A 426 2.18 14.78 20.45
C ASN A 426 1.56 15.52 21.64
N LEU A 427 1.78 16.83 21.75
CA LEU A 427 1.22 17.62 22.86
C LEU A 427 -0.32 17.58 22.85
N TYR A 428 -0.93 17.87 21.71
CA TYR A 428 -2.39 17.84 21.56
C TYR A 428 -2.96 16.42 21.60
N CYS A 429 -2.31 15.47 20.91
CA CYS A 429 -2.75 14.09 20.95
C CYS A 429 -2.74 13.54 22.39
N ASN A 430 -1.68 13.79 23.16
CA ASN A 430 -1.61 13.33 24.55
C ASN A 430 -2.61 14.05 25.45
N SER A 431 -2.92 15.34 25.24
CA SER A 431 -3.97 16.00 26.03
C SER A 431 -5.35 15.33 25.89
N LEU A 432 -5.57 14.58 24.80
CA LEU A 432 -6.79 13.82 24.55
C LEU A 432 -6.67 12.37 25.04
N TRP A 433 -5.62 11.67 24.61
CA TRP A 433 -5.40 10.25 24.90
C TRP A 433 -4.98 9.98 26.34
N GLU A 434 -4.48 10.99 27.05
CA GLU A 434 -3.99 10.92 28.43
C GLU A 434 -4.77 11.89 29.35
N GLY A 435 -5.96 12.32 28.94
CA GLY A 435 -6.74 13.35 29.65
C GLY A 435 -6.99 13.02 31.14
N LEU A 436 -7.22 11.75 31.48
CA LEU A 436 -7.40 11.34 32.88
C LEU A 436 -6.13 11.37 33.71
N LEU A 437 -4.93 11.32 33.10
CA LEU A 437 -3.66 11.45 33.82
C LEU A 437 -3.34 12.90 34.21
N HIS A 438 -3.90 13.88 33.50
CA HIS A 438 -3.69 15.29 33.78
C HIS A 438 -4.59 15.85 34.89
N LEU A 439 -5.69 15.15 35.23
CA LEU A 439 -6.57 15.54 36.34
C LEU A 439 -5.98 15.22 37.72
N ASP A 440 -4.99 14.33 37.78
CA ASP A 440 -4.34 13.90 39.03
C ASP A 440 -3.36 14.95 39.61
N ASP A 441 -2.98 15.99 38.87
CA ASP A 441 -1.95 16.98 39.29
C ASP A 441 -2.54 18.25 39.95
N ASP A 442 -3.84 18.54 39.75
CA ASP A 442 -4.44 19.86 40.07
C ASP A 442 -5.52 19.86 41.19
N SER A 443 -5.83 18.74 41.87
CA SER A 443 -6.89 18.74 42.91
C SER A 443 -6.53 18.04 44.22
N GLU A 444 -6.34 18.84 45.27
CA GLU A 444 -6.41 18.43 46.68
C GLU A 444 -7.85 18.12 47.16
N ASN A 445 -8.82 17.90 46.25
CA ASN A 445 -10.21 17.68 46.62
C ASN A 445 -10.70 16.30 46.20
N GLU A 446 -11.12 15.52 47.21
CA GLU A 446 -11.81 14.23 47.07
C GLU A 446 -12.93 14.32 46.02
N SER A 447 -12.72 13.74 44.85
CA SER A 447 -13.78 13.49 43.88
C SER A 447 -13.78 12.03 43.45
N THR A 448 -14.98 11.47 43.39
CA THR A 448 -15.39 10.06 43.29
C THR A 448 -15.08 9.36 41.95
N LEU A 449 -14.12 9.84 41.16
CA LEU A 449 -13.77 9.26 39.86
C LEU A 449 -12.72 8.13 40.01
N PRO A 450 -12.77 7.05 39.20
CA PRO A 450 -11.84 5.94 39.31
C PRO A 450 -10.41 6.41 39.00
N ARG A 451 -9.54 6.32 40.00
CA ARG A 451 -8.10 6.61 39.89
C ARG A 451 -7.51 5.80 38.72
N ALA A 452 -6.86 6.47 37.76
CA ALA A 452 -6.26 5.78 36.62
C ALA A 452 -5.15 4.83 37.14
N SER A 453 -5.35 3.52 37.03
CA SER A 453 -4.44 2.50 37.59
C SER A 453 -3.13 2.33 36.79
N VAL A 454 -2.86 3.18 35.81
CA VAL A 454 -1.81 3.01 34.81
C VAL A 454 -0.98 4.29 34.70
N SER A 455 0.29 4.22 35.11
CA SER A 455 1.24 5.35 35.03
C SER A 455 1.97 5.40 33.69
N LYS A 456 2.31 6.63 33.24
CA LYS A 456 3.12 6.83 32.03
C LYS A 456 4.53 6.28 32.20
N PRO A 457 5.04 5.45 31.27
CA PRO A 457 6.36 4.84 31.38
C PRO A 457 7.49 5.84 31.10
N CYS A 458 8.69 5.55 31.57
CA CYS A 458 9.92 6.24 31.26
C CYS A 458 10.70 5.56 30.10
N PRO A 459 11.74 6.22 29.54
CA PRO A 459 12.54 5.66 28.45
C PRO A 459 13.22 4.33 28.79
N ASP A 460 13.58 4.12 30.05
CA ASP A 460 14.31 2.94 30.52
C ASP A 460 13.40 1.79 30.98
N ASP A 461 12.08 2.02 31.03
CA ASP A 461 11.13 0.99 31.44
C ASP A 461 11.12 -0.20 30.48
N SER A 462 10.86 -1.37 31.06
CA SER A 462 10.80 -2.62 30.32
C SER A 462 9.72 -2.58 29.23
N PHE A 463 9.94 -3.38 28.17
CA PHE A 463 9.00 -3.49 27.05
C PHE A 463 7.58 -3.84 27.52
N THR A 464 7.43 -4.72 28.51
CA THR A 464 6.13 -5.14 29.05
C THR A 464 5.38 -4.00 29.74
N VAL A 465 6.09 -3.10 30.41
CA VAL A 465 5.46 -1.92 31.05
C VAL A 465 4.95 -0.96 29.98
N LYS A 466 5.76 -0.70 28.94
CA LYS A 466 5.36 0.12 27.78
C LYS A 466 4.19 -0.50 27.02
N GLU A 467 4.20 -1.82 26.82
CA GLU A 467 3.12 -2.55 26.17
C GLU A 467 1.79 -2.42 26.92
N LYS A 468 1.82 -2.62 28.24
CA LYS A 468 0.62 -2.45 29.08
C LYS A 468 0.06 -1.02 29.02
N TYR A 469 0.93 -0.01 29.08
CA TYR A 469 0.53 1.39 28.96
C TYR A 469 -0.14 1.69 27.61
N ILE A 470 0.52 1.30 26.52
CA ILE A 470 0.06 1.57 25.15
C ILE A 470 -1.26 0.85 24.85
N LEU A 471 -1.44 -0.38 25.34
CA LEU A 471 -2.71 -1.11 25.25
C LEU A 471 -3.83 -0.37 26.01
N ALA A 472 -3.59 0.05 27.25
CA ALA A 472 -4.55 0.81 28.03
C ALA A 472 -4.94 2.15 27.34
N LYS A 473 -3.96 2.83 26.74
CA LYS A 473 -4.15 4.11 26.05
C LYS A 473 -4.98 4.00 24.78
N TYR A 474 -4.62 3.10 23.85
CA TYR A 474 -5.23 3.08 22.51
C TYR A 474 -6.24 1.96 22.27
N LEU A 475 -6.04 0.78 22.88
CA LEU A 475 -6.95 -0.36 22.71
C LEU A 475 -8.14 -0.25 23.67
N GLU A 476 -7.87 -0.01 24.96
CA GLU A 476 -8.92 0.07 25.99
C GLU A 476 -9.53 1.48 26.10
N LYS A 477 -8.85 2.50 25.55
CA LYS A 477 -9.17 3.92 25.74
C LYS A 477 -9.36 4.30 27.22
N ALA A 478 -8.62 3.64 28.12
CA ALA A 478 -8.81 3.74 29.57
C ALA A 478 -8.37 5.08 30.17
N LEU A 479 -7.56 5.83 29.43
CA LEU A 479 -7.00 7.13 29.84
C LEU A 479 -7.71 8.34 29.20
N VAL A 480 -8.67 8.08 28.31
CA VAL A 480 -9.44 9.10 27.58
C VAL A 480 -10.60 9.57 28.44
N ILE A 481 -10.79 10.89 28.55
CA ILE A 481 -12.01 11.47 29.11
C ILE A 481 -13.14 11.26 28.09
N LYS A 482 -14.03 10.31 28.37
CA LYS A 482 -15.18 10.03 27.51
C LYS A 482 -16.17 11.18 27.59
N ASP A 483 -16.67 11.60 26.43
CA ASP A 483 -17.75 12.56 26.35
C ASP A 483 -19.08 11.81 26.63
N GLU A 484 -19.32 11.47 27.91
CA GLU A 484 -20.57 10.85 28.37
C GLU A 484 -21.70 11.87 28.51
N SER A 485 -21.47 13.12 28.12
CA SER A 485 -22.53 14.11 28.10
C SER A 485 -23.59 13.66 27.11
N LYS A 486 -24.79 13.37 27.62
CA LYS A 486 -26.04 13.43 26.85
C LYS A 486 -26.35 14.89 26.45
N ALA A 487 -25.32 15.67 26.15
CA ALA A 487 -25.46 17.07 25.79
C ALA A 487 -25.88 17.15 24.34
N ASN A 488 -26.90 17.98 24.12
CA ASN A 488 -27.34 18.38 22.79
C ASN A 488 -26.43 19.51 22.31
N PRO A 489 -25.91 19.44 21.08
CA PRO A 489 -26.24 18.49 20.01
C PRO A 489 -25.43 17.17 20.03
N SER A 490 -25.95 16.13 19.38
CA SER A 490 -25.35 14.78 19.36
C SER A 490 -23.91 14.77 18.80
N ALA A 491 -23.12 13.74 19.13
CA ALA A 491 -21.74 13.63 18.63
C ALA A 491 -21.68 13.61 17.08
N ALA A 492 -22.71 13.05 16.43
CA ALA A 492 -22.88 13.11 14.98
C ALA A 492 -23.10 14.55 14.50
N CYS A 493 -24.02 15.31 15.11
CA CYS A 493 -24.18 16.73 14.76
C CYS A 493 -22.86 17.51 14.88
N ARG A 494 -22.14 17.33 16.00
CA ARG A 494 -20.89 18.07 16.26
C ARG A 494 -19.78 17.74 15.27
N ILE A 495 -19.63 16.48 14.86
CA ILE A 495 -18.58 16.13 13.88
C ILE A 495 -18.90 16.73 12.50
N TRP A 496 -20.17 16.79 12.13
CA TRP A 496 -20.59 17.41 10.86
C TRP A 496 -20.43 18.92 10.86
N GLU A 497 -20.72 19.60 11.96
CA GLU A 497 -20.41 21.03 12.15
C GLU A 497 -18.90 21.29 12.08
N ALA A 498 -18.09 20.43 12.72
CA ALA A 498 -16.64 20.52 12.68
C ALA A 498 -16.08 20.30 11.26
N VAL A 499 -16.67 19.37 10.48
CA VAL A 499 -16.34 19.16 9.07
C VAL A 499 -16.69 20.37 8.21
N GLN A 500 -17.87 20.95 8.39
CA GLN A 500 -18.28 22.15 7.64
C GLN A 500 -17.40 23.36 7.95
N SER A 501 -16.97 23.52 9.20
CA SER A 501 -16.06 24.58 9.65
C SER A 501 -14.57 24.27 9.43
N ARG A 502 -14.24 23.10 8.87
CA ARG A 502 -12.85 22.64 8.58
C ARG A 502 -11.96 22.58 9.83
N ASN A 503 -12.55 22.26 10.98
CA ASN A 503 -11.83 22.19 12.25
C ASN A 503 -11.22 20.80 12.49
N ILE A 504 -10.03 20.56 11.91
CA ILE A 504 -9.30 19.29 11.98
C ILE A 504 -9.08 18.80 13.42
N ARG A 505 -8.79 19.71 14.35
CA ARG A 505 -8.56 19.39 15.76
C ARG A 505 -9.82 18.87 16.44
N GLU A 506 -10.95 19.54 16.22
CA GLU A 506 -12.23 19.15 16.82
C GLU A 506 -12.74 17.83 16.22
N ILE A 507 -12.57 17.62 14.91
CA ILE A 507 -12.88 16.34 14.26
C ILE A 507 -12.07 15.21 14.92
N TYR A 508 -10.75 15.40 15.06
CA TYR A 508 -9.89 14.42 15.74
C TYR A 508 -10.33 14.18 17.19
N ARG A 509 -10.66 15.24 17.94
CA ARG A 509 -11.14 15.14 19.32
C ARG A 509 -12.39 14.28 19.43
N LEU A 510 -13.38 14.51 18.57
CA LEU A 510 -14.63 13.76 18.54
C LEU A 510 -14.39 12.28 18.20
N ILE A 511 -13.49 11.97 17.27
CA ILE A 511 -13.12 10.58 16.92
C ILE A 511 -12.51 9.84 18.12
N VAL A 512 -11.63 10.51 18.87
CA VAL A 512 -10.95 9.90 20.02
C VAL A 512 -11.91 9.71 21.19
N THR A 513 -12.67 10.75 21.54
CA THR A 513 -13.51 10.82 22.74
C THR A 513 -14.88 10.16 22.59
N SER A 514 -15.36 9.98 21.36
CA SER A 514 -16.63 9.29 21.10
C SER A 514 -16.53 7.81 21.46
N GLY A 515 -17.58 7.31 22.13
CA GLY A 515 -17.82 5.88 22.34
C GLY A 515 -18.46 5.20 21.13
N ASP A 516 -18.95 5.97 20.14
CA ASP A 516 -19.55 5.45 18.93
C ASP A 516 -18.47 5.07 17.90
N VAL A 517 -18.40 3.78 17.58
CA VAL A 517 -17.48 3.20 16.61
C VAL A 517 -17.78 3.69 15.18
N ASN A 518 -19.00 4.15 14.90
CA ASN A 518 -19.44 4.54 13.57
C ASN A 518 -19.38 6.05 13.28
N ILE A 519 -18.86 6.87 14.22
CA ILE A 519 -18.87 8.34 14.09
C ILE A 519 -18.29 8.86 12.76
N ILE A 520 -17.25 8.19 12.24
CA ILE A 520 -16.57 8.50 10.98
C ILE A 520 -17.41 8.19 9.74
N ASN A 521 -18.27 7.18 9.81
CA ASN A 521 -19.10 6.71 8.69
C ASN A 521 -20.58 7.11 8.87
N THR A 522 -20.85 8.11 9.71
CA THR A 522 -22.19 8.72 9.83
C THR A 522 -22.65 9.28 8.49
N LYS A 523 -23.96 9.18 8.25
CA LYS A 523 -24.63 9.80 7.10
C LYS A 523 -25.33 11.08 7.54
N PHE A 524 -25.53 11.98 6.59
CA PHE A 524 -26.21 13.24 6.86
C PHE A 524 -27.63 13.04 7.43
N ASP A 525 -28.33 12.00 6.97
CA ASP A 525 -29.68 11.65 7.39
C ASP A 525 -29.78 11.31 8.89
N ASP A 526 -28.69 10.80 9.47
CA ASP A 526 -28.59 10.47 10.90
C ASP A 526 -28.68 11.73 11.78
N ILE A 527 -28.40 12.91 11.20
CA ILE A 527 -28.42 14.21 11.89
C ILE A 527 -29.78 14.89 11.75
N ILE A 528 -30.41 14.78 10.57
CA ILE A 528 -31.73 15.39 10.32
C ILE A 528 -32.76 14.79 11.28
N THR A 529 -32.70 13.49 11.52
CA THR A 529 -33.59 12.82 12.48
C THR A 529 -33.40 13.32 13.92
N ASP A 530 -32.18 13.68 14.30
CA ASP A 530 -31.90 14.35 15.58
C ASP A 530 -32.48 15.79 15.56
N ILE A 531 -32.22 16.59 14.53
CA ILE A 531 -32.63 18.00 14.42
C ILE A 531 -34.17 18.18 14.32
N ASP A 532 -34.87 17.35 13.54
CA ASP A 532 -36.33 17.40 13.39
C ASP A 532 -37.05 17.01 14.70
N ALA A 533 -36.43 16.21 15.57
CA ALA A 533 -36.92 15.97 16.92
C ALA A 533 -36.84 17.24 17.80
N TYR A 534 -35.94 18.20 17.50
CA TYR A 534 -35.77 19.45 18.26
C TYR A 534 -36.63 20.61 17.74
N HIS A 535 -36.95 20.68 16.45
CA HIS A 535 -37.66 21.83 15.87
C HIS A 535 -39.16 21.94 16.19
N HIS A 536 -39.70 21.07 17.05
CA HIS A 536 -41.04 21.29 17.64
C HIS A 536 -41.10 22.38 18.70
N HIS A 537 -39.98 23.01 19.08
CA HIS A 537 -39.99 24.21 19.94
C HIS A 537 -38.97 25.28 19.50
N ALA A 538 -39.51 26.48 19.26
CA ALA A 538 -38.88 27.80 19.20
C ALA A 538 -38.34 28.31 17.83
N ASP A 539 -39.01 29.37 17.37
CA ASP A 539 -38.57 30.34 16.36
C ASP A 539 -37.25 31.05 16.76
N ALA A 540 -36.33 31.20 15.79
CA ALA A 540 -35.76 32.49 15.35
C ALA A 540 -34.43 32.30 14.57
N SER A 541 -34.36 32.92 13.38
CA SER A 541 -33.15 33.24 12.59
C SER A 541 -32.29 32.11 11.96
N GLY A 542 -32.85 31.37 11.00
CA GLY A 542 -32.14 30.31 10.23
C GLY A 542 -32.26 30.40 8.70
N GLU A 543 -32.42 31.59 8.12
CA GLU A 543 -32.73 31.75 6.68
C GLU A 543 -31.62 31.28 5.72
N ALA A 544 -30.36 31.21 6.14
CA ALA A 544 -29.25 30.77 5.28
C ALA A 544 -29.12 29.24 5.16
N VAL A 545 -29.53 28.48 6.18
CA VAL A 545 -29.40 27.02 6.22
C VAL A 545 -30.54 26.32 5.47
N LYS A 546 -31.76 26.89 5.53
CA LYS A 546 -32.95 26.37 4.84
C LYS A 546 -32.83 26.33 3.31
N LYS A 547 -32.04 27.21 2.69
CA LYS A 547 -31.85 27.20 1.22
C LYS A 547 -31.04 26.00 0.70
N ARG A 548 -30.26 25.31 1.54
CA ARG A 548 -29.48 24.12 1.15
C ARG A 548 -30.19 22.79 1.39
N HIS A 549 -31.39 22.81 1.99
CA HIS A 549 -32.08 21.65 2.53
C HIS A 549 -33.52 21.62 2.03
N ASP A 550 -33.73 21.28 0.76
CA ASP A 550 -35.05 20.96 0.24
C ASP A 550 -35.08 19.49 -0.21
N PRO A 551 -35.65 18.57 0.60
CA PRO A 551 -35.87 17.17 0.21
C PRO A 551 -36.70 17.03 -1.08
N THR A 552 -37.55 18.01 -1.39
CA THR A 552 -38.35 18.03 -2.62
C THR A 552 -37.55 18.51 -3.84
N ALA A 553 -36.41 19.16 -3.64
CA ALA A 553 -35.45 19.47 -4.71
C ALA A 553 -34.66 18.21 -5.12
N CYS A 554 -34.33 17.33 -4.18
CA CYS A 554 -33.58 16.09 -4.45
C CYS A 554 -34.36 15.10 -5.35
N GLN A 555 -35.70 15.08 -5.27
CA GLN A 555 -36.56 14.31 -6.19
C GLN A 555 -36.65 14.90 -7.61
N ARG A 556 -36.37 16.20 -7.78
CA ARG A 556 -36.43 16.88 -9.09
C ARG A 556 -35.11 16.79 -9.86
N ILE A 557 -34.05 16.31 -9.23
CA ILE A 557 -32.72 16.10 -9.82
C ILE A 557 -32.64 14.65 -10.32
N LYS A 558 -33.34 14.36 -11.42
CA LYS A 558 -32.91 13.24 -12.29
C LYS A 558 -31.95 13.71 -13.38
N ASP A 559 -31.90 15.02 -13.65
CA ASP A 559 -31.24 15.59 -14.83
C ASP A 559 -30.27 16.76 -14.52
N SER A 560 -29.94 17.07 -13.26
CA SER A 560 -28.98 18.16 -12.97
C SER A 560 -27.56 17.64 -12.81
N ASN A 561 -26.67 18.06 -13.73
CA ASN A 561 -25.22 17.86 -13.71
C ASN A 561 -24.47 18.50 -12.53
N GLU A 562 -25.18 18.89 -11.45
CA GLU A 562 -24.58 19.50 -10.27
C GLU A 562 -24.75 18.57 -9.05
N PRO A 563 -23.71 17.83 -8.64
CA PRO A 563 -23.75 16.91 -7.50
C PRO A 563 -23.91 17.63 -6.14
N GLY A 564 -23.80 18.96 -6.11
CA GLY A 564 -23.75 19.77 -4.87
C GLY A 564 -25.10 20.08 -4.22
N ASN A 565 -26.23 19.64 -4.78
CA ASN A 565 -27.54 20.12 -4.35
C ASN A 565 -28.32 19.15 -3.43
N CYS A 566 -27.84 17.91 -3.20
CA CYS A 566 -28.47 16.98 -2.27
C CYS A 566 -27.44 16.34 -1.33
N LEU A 567 -27.60 16.56 -0.01
CA LEU A 567 -26.77 15.97 1.04
C LEU A 567 -27.35 14.62 1.55
N GLN A 568 -28.49 14.18 1.01
CA GLN A 568 -29.15 12.95 1.46
C GLN A 568 -28.25 11.73 1.25
N GLY A 569 -28.10 10.93 2.30
CA GLY A 569 -27.26 9.73 2.29
C GLY A 569 -25.75 10.01 2.18
N CYS A 570 -25.31 11.27 2.06
CA CYS A 570 -23.90 11.62 2.00
C CYS A 570 -23.19 11.26 3.31
N SER A 571 -21.94 10.81 3.20
CA SER A 571 -21.03 10.61 4.33
C SER A 571 -20.10 11.81 4.52
N LEU A 572 -19.38 11.85 5.64
CA LEU A 572 -18.31 12.84 5.88
C LEU A 572 -17.30 12.89 4.73
N LEU A 573 -17.00 11.74 4.10
CA LEU A 573 -16.05 11.66 3.01
C LEU A 573 -16.59 12.29 1.71
N HIS A 574 -17.89 12.18 1.44
CA HIS A 574 -18.52 12.89 0.31
C HIS A 574 -18.37 14.41 0.48
N VAL A 575 -18.67 14.90 1.69
CA VAL A 575 -18.55 16.33 2.01
C VAL A 575 -17.09 16.78 1.91
N ALA A 576 -16.13 16.00 2.42
CA ALA A 576 -14.71 16.32 2.29
C ALA A 576 -14.26 16.44 0.82
N CYS A 577 -14.78 15.58 -0.07
CA CYS A 577 -14.51 15.63 -1.50
C CYS A 577 -15.03 16.92 -2.15
N HIS A 578 -16.21 17.37 -1.74
CA HIS A 578 -16.82 18.62 -2.21
C HIS A 578 -16.13 19.87 -1.64
N ILE A 579 -15.74 19.85 -0.36
CA ILE A 579 -15.04 20.97 0.30
C ILE A 579 -13.65 21.20 -0.32
N GLY A 580 -13.00 20.13 -0.79
CA GLY A 580 -11.66 20.20 -1.38
C GLY A 580 -10.53 20.35 -0.36
N ASP A 581 -10.75 19.97 0.90
CA ASP A 581 -9.72 19.99 1.96
C ASP A 581 -8.99 18.65 2.05
N SER A 582 -7.70 18.65 1.67
CA SER A 582 -6.90 17.43 1.62
C SER A 582 -6.54 16.89 3.00
N VAL A 583 -6.38 17.77 4.01
CA VAL A 583 -6.03 17.35 5.37
C VAL A 583 -7.25 16.68 6.01
N LEU A 584 -8.43 17.24 5.79
CA LEU A 584 -9.70 16.62 6.19
C LEU A 584 -9.88 15.24 5.56
N LEU A 585 -9.73 15.15 4.23
CA LEU A 585 -9.87 13.88 3.50
C LEU A 585 -8.90 12.82 4.06
N GLU A 586 -7.64 13.21 4.26
CA GLU A 586 -6.60 12.33 4.78
C GLU A 586 -6.89 11.88 6.22
N LEU A 587 -7.34 12.78 7.10
CA LEU A 587 -7.74 12.45 8.47
C LEU A 587 -8.84 11.39 8.47
N LEU A 588 -9.93 11.60 7.72
CA LEU A 588 -11.06 10.67 7.67
C LEU A 588 -10.63 9.29 7.17
N LEU A 589 -9.83 9.23 6.10
CA LEU A 589 -9.32 7.97 5.53
C LEU A 589 -8.33 7.26 6.48
N GLN A 590 -7.55 8.01 7.26
CA GLN A 590 -6.65 7.40 8.25
C GLN A 590 -7.41 6.69 9.37
N PHE A 591 -8.58 7.22 9.76
CA PHE A 591 -9.47 6.64 10.77
C PHE A 591 -10.50 5.64 10.22
N GLY A 592 -10.39 5.26 8.94
CA GLY A 592 -11.20 4.17 8.38
C GLY A 592 -12.55 4.59 7.82
N ALA A 593 -12.67 5.85 7.35
CA ALA A 593 -13.79 6.23 6.50
C ALA A 593 -13.87 5.30 5.27
N ASP A 594 -15.05 4.73 5.02
CA ASP A 594 -15.27 3.84 3.88
C ASP A 594 -15.32 4.66 2.58
N PRO A 595 -14.35 4.48 1.66
CA PRO A 595 -14.31 5.21 0.40
C PRO A 595 -15.39 4.78 -0.60
N ASN A 596 -16.17 3.74 -0.28
CA ASN A 596 -17.18 3.15 -1.18
C ASN A 596 -18.62 3.37 -0.69
N MET A 597 -18.83 4.14 0.38
CA MET A 597 -20.18 4.52 0.83
C MET A 597 -20.96 5.17 -0.31
N ARG A 598 -22.24 4.82 -0.45
CA ARG A 598 -23.12 5.37 -1.49
C ARG A 598 -24.07 6.42 -0.89
N ASP A 599 -24.20 7.56 -1.56
CA ASP A 599 -25.22 8.57 -1.29
C ASP A 599 -26.61 8.11 -1.76
N TYR A 600 -27.62 8.97 -1.62
CA TYR A 600 -28.99 8.66 -2.03
C TYR A 600 -29.16 8.37 -3.53
N HIS A 601 -28.25 8.85 -4.37
CA HIS A 601 -28.25 8.59 -5.83
C HIS A 601 -27.30 7.45 -6.21
N GLY A 602 -26.85 6.65 -5.25
CA GLY A 602 -25.94 5.54 -5.48
C GLY A 602 -24.50 5.93 -5.75
N ARG A 603 -24.17 7.24 -5.70
CA ARG A 603 -22.84 7.76 -6.03
C ARG A 603 -21.90 7.58 -4.85
N THR A 604 -20.64 7.26 -5.15
CA THR A 604 -19.56 7.15 -4.15
C THR A 604 -18.79 8.46 -4.01
N PRO A 605 -17.96 8.65 -2.95
CA PRO A 605 -17.05 9.80 -2.84
C PRO A 605 -16.14 9.97 -4.07
N LEU A 606 -15.81 8.86 -4.74
CA LEU A 606 -15.04 8.89 -5.98
C LEU A 606 -15.84 9.52 -7.14
N HIS A 607 -17.14 9.23 -7.27
CA HIS A 607 -18.01 9.92 -8.24
C HIS A 607 -18.03 11.42 -7.98
N HIS A 608 -18.16 11.83 -6.71
CA HIS A 608 -18.16 13.26 -6.34
C HIS A 608 -16.84 13.94 -6.71
N CYS A 609 -15.69 13.29 -6.52
CA CYS A 609 -14.39 13.83 -6.95
C CYS A 609 -14.31 14.05 -8.47
N ILE A 610 -14.81 13.10 -9.26
CA ILE A 610 -14.86 13.23 -10.72
C ILE A 610 -15.82 14.36 -11.10
N SER A 611 -17.00 14.40 -10.50
CA SER A 611 -17.99 15.42 -10.80
C SER A 611 -17.55 16.84 -10.41
N SER A 612 -16.70 16.98 -9.39
CA SER A 612 -16.10 18.26 -9.00
C SER A 612 -14.79 18.59 -9.74
N GLY A 613 -14.32 17.73 -10.65
CA GLY A 613 -13.03 17.89 -11.35
C GLY A 613 -11.80 17.77 -10.45
N ASN A 614 -11.92 17.18 -9.24
CA ASN A 614 -10.83 17.09 -8.28
C ASN A 614 -10.04 15.78 -8.46
N HIS A 615 -9.22 15.74 -9.53
CA HIS A 615 -8.44 14.56 -9.90
C HIS A 615 -7.45 14.11 -8.80
N LYS A 616 -6.90 15.06 -8.03
CA LYS A 616 -6.00 14.75 -6.91
C LYS A 616 -6.69 13.88 -5.86
N PHE A 617 -7.94 14.20 -5.52
CA PHE A 617 -8.69 13.47 -4.51
C PHE A 617 -9.17 12.12 -5.04
N ALA A 618 -9.56 12.05 -6.31
CA ALA A 618 -9.87 10.79 -6.96
C ALA A 618 -8.68 9.80 -6.89
N LYS A 619 -7.46 10.26 -7.18
CA LYS A 619 -6.23 9.44 -7.04
C LYS A 619 -6.00 8.99 -5.60
N ILE A 620 -6.19 9.87 -4.61
CA ILE A 620 -6.05 9.51 -3.18
C ILE A 620 -7.06 8.41 -2.80
N LEU A 621 -8.32 8.57 -3.17
CA LEU A 621 -9.37 7.59 -2.89
C LEU A 621 -9.07 6.23 -3.53
N LEU A 622 -8.64 6.21 -4.80
CA LEU A 622 -8.26 4.98 -5.52
C LEU A 622 -7.10 4.26 -4.82
N ARG A 623 -6.04 4.99 -4.43
CA ARG A 623 -4.92 4.43 -3.63
C ARG A 623 -5.35 3.92 -2.25
N ARG A 624 -6.51 4.35 -1.75
CA ARG A 624 -7.09 3.97 -0.45
C ARG A 624 -8.22 2.94 -0.57
N GLY A 625 -8.39 2.32 -1.74
CA GLY A 625 -9.32 1.20 -1.93
C GLY A 625 -10.73 1.60 -2.39
N ALA A 626 -10.90 2.81 -2.94
CA ALA A 626 -12.12 3.15 -3.68
C ALA A 626 -12.25 2.27 -4.92
N ARG A 627 -13.46 1.77 -5.16
CA ARG A 627 -13.80 0.89 -6.28
C ARG A 627 -14.48 1.70 -7.38
N PRO A 628 -13.84 1.89 -8.55
CA PRO A 628 -14.44 2.65 -9.64
C PRO A 628 -15.55 1.89 -10.38
N SER A 629 -15.64 0.57 -10.20
CA SER A 629 -16.67 -0.29 -10.78
C SER A 629 -18.04 -0.21 -10.10
N ILE A 630 -18.17 0.51 -8.98
CA ILE A 630 -19.48 0.74 -8.35
C ILE A 630 -20.27 1.68 -9.25
N GLU A 631 -21.45 1.25 -9.65
CA GLU A 631 -22.38 2.06 -10.45
C GLU A 631 -23.24 2.97 -9.55
N ASP A 632 -23.47 4.19 -10.03
CA ASP A 632 -24.51 5.05 -9.49
C ASP A 632 -25.91 4.55 -9.88
N ASP A 633 -26.97 5.17 -9.35
CA ASP A 633 -28.35 4.73 -9.64
C ASP A 633 -28.80 5.04 -11.08
N GLY A 634 -27.98 5.78 -11.85
CA GLY A 634 -28.11 5.91 -13.29
C GLY A 634 -27.52 4.73 -14.08
N GLY A 635 -26.89 3.77 -13.39
CA GLY A 635 -26.21 2.62 -13.98
C GLY A 635 -24.86 2.98 -14.60
N LEU A 636 -24.26 4.12 -14.21
CA LEU A 636 -22.96 4.54 -14.73
C LEU A 636 -21.88 4.29 -13.67
N SER A 637 -20.78 3.66 -14.09
CA SER A 637 -19.54 3.59 -13.33
C SER A 637 -18.86 4.96 -13.27
N VAL A 638 -17.85 5.09 -12.40
CA VAL A 638 -17.07 6.32 -12.26
C VAL A 638 -16.41 6.73 -13.58
N LEU A 639 -15.91 5.76 -14.36
CA LEU A 639 -15.24 6.02 -15.63
C LEU A 639 -16.24 6.49 -16.69
N GLU A 640 -17.39 5.83 -16.80
CA GLU A 640 -18.45 6.22 -17.75
C GLU A 640 -18.99 7.61 -17.43
N ARG A 641 -19.20 7.90 -16.14
CA ARG A 641 -19.59 9.23 -15.67
C ARG A 641 -18.54 10.29 -15.99
N ALA A 642 -17.25 9.96 -15.84
CA ALA A 642 -16.17 10.86 -16.26
C ALA A 642 -16.24 11.15 -17.76
N MET A 643 -16.43 10.12 -18.59
CA MET A 643 -16.53 10.27 -20.05
C MET A 643 -17.74 11.10 -20.48
N GLU A 644 -18.89 10.97 -19.80
CA GLU A 644 -20.09 11.79 -20.04
C GLU A 644 -19.83 13.28 -19.77
N MET A 645 -19.09 13.60 -18.71
CA MET A 645 -18.81 14.99 -18.32
C MET A 645 -17.66 15.65 -19.11
N GLY A 646 -16.87 14.86 -19.83
CA GLY A 646 -15.73 15.31 -20.64
C GLY A 646 -14.49 14.43 -20.45
N ALA A 647 -13.68 14.26 -21.49
CA ALA A 647 -12.53 13.37 -21.44
C ALA A 647 -11.58 13.70 -20.27
N ILE A 648 -11.20 12.66 -19.51
CA ILE A 648 -10.21 12.78 -18.44
C ILE A 648 -8.87 13.21 -19.06
N THR A 649 -8.43 14.42 -18.77
CA THR A 649 -7.14 14.95 -19.28
C THR A 649 -5.93 14.41 -18.51
N ASP A 650 -6.16 13.81 -17.35
CA ASP A 650 -5.12 13.23 -16.49
C ASP A 650 -4.93 11.75 -16.81
N GLU A 651 -3.88 11.44 -17.57
CA GLU A 651 -3.57 10.08 -18.03
C GLU A 651 -3.42 9.07 -16.88
N GLU A 652 -2.81 9.48 -15.74
CA GLU A 652 -2.66 8.61 -14.57
C GLU A 652 -4.02 8.28 -13.96
N LEU A 653 -4.92 9.26 -13.85
CA LEU A 653 -6.26 9.02 -13.34
C LEU A 653 -7.06 8.13 -14.28
N PHE A 654 -6.95 8.33 -15.60
CA PHE A 654 -7.62 7.48 -16.59
C PHE A 654 -7.17 6.03 -16.47
N LEU A 655 -5.86 5.77 -16.36
CA LEU A 655 -5.33 4.43 -16.16
C LEU A 655 -5.83 3.80 -14.85
N LEU A 656 -5.83 4.54 -13.74
CA LEU A 656 -6.31 4.02 -12.45
C LEU A 656 -7.81 3.67 -12.46
N LEU A 657 -8.62 4.40 -13.24
CA LEU A 657 -10.04 4.10 -13.41
C LEU A 657 -10.27 2.92 -14.38
N ALA A 658 -9.47 2.82 -15.44
CA ALA A 658 -9.59 1.78 -16.47
C ALA A 658 -9.02 0.42 -16.02
N GLU A 659 -7.96 0.39 -15.22
CA GLU A 659 -7.38 -0.86 -14.68
C GLU A 659 -8.31 -1.59 -13.69
N CYS A 660 -9.35 -0.91 -13.21
CA CYS A 660 -10.29 -1.41 -12.21
C CYS A 660 -11.75 -1.51 -12.72
N ALA A 661 -11.98 -1.25 -14.02
CA ALA A 661 -13.28 -1.36 -14.68
C ALA A 661 -13.60 -2.79 -15.12
#